data_AF-A0A9D0VEF3-F1
#
_entry.id   AF-A0A9D0VEF3-F1
#
_cell.length_a   1.000
_cell.length_b   1.000
_cell.length_c   1.000
_cell.angle_alpha   90.00
_cell.angle_beta   90.00
_cell.angle_gamma   90.00
#
_symmetry.space_group_name_H-M   'P 1'
#
loop_
_entity.id
_entity.type
_entity.pdbx_description
1 polymer ?
#
loop_
_entity_poly.entity_id
_entity_poly.type
_entity_poly.pdbx_seq_one_letter_code
_entity_poly.pdbx_strand_id
1 'polypeptide(L)'
;MPPYLLIGLGGLLPLLGIGSRWWQGRMLTWLLCMASVLFALIAQWDWMHGFRWYAPAVVPGSVLFALGAASLATVVQRVLDPSGARWTIDEGWLTRRARGIRYGIYLVLLVSICAGLVYQGDWLLEQSKALATVGLKDTLHPLVIVVAVLGVLYTGLELTILALVRDPATSAHRWTLPGYATAIGLTLAAVPANALHTKQIASKPQTKPEHVLARVNYVDGVRDRLHIEERLRDLDVDQGAHLLWSDFEMYDIAGLIDVPLGHHKFERSFVHEYLFEEVRPHFAHVHGGWSTNSRIPTHPEWRNDYLEIPGYVANRTSMHIGNHIRRDTIVSDSWPHGPGPVAVDDNVVLHGLWVPSEPAAGRGLYLEVGVSARRRRKVEADDFRLLLFISNDRGDSHQWELPPGYDWLWPHEWKPQEIFVGKFDLTLPKELEPGRYDLGLIVIDSGGRIVQPQLDEDQLPDGVVIGGISPDHPARIARGEIRYQDALQILTKEGRAAAAVEDREAALALAAALRCDEAEQRWFLARKHRPTEEDWVEEHQATVRRALARCHAERSDTLESISDKVAALVRARELDHWEPTYRDRASALADDLHARGLEAREIGDWEAAYRLFADAVAVDRTRSWSRRYAEEARA
;
A
#
# COMPACT_ATOMS: atom_id res chain seq x y z
N MET A 1 -15.34 -19.07 27.14
CA MET A 1 -16.73 -19.48 26.87
C MET A 1 -16.81 -19.92 25.41
N PRO A 2 -17.39 -21.08 25.07
CA PRO A 2 -17.39 -21.53 23.69
C PRO A 2 -18.20 -20.60 22.76
N PRO A 3 -17.78 -20.36 21.50
CA PRO A 3 -18.44 -19.40 20.60
C PRO A 3 -19.94 -19.68 20.40
N TYR A 4 -20.33 -20.95 20.35
CA TYR A 4 -21.72 -21.40 20.22
C TYR A 4 -22.57 -21.08 21.45
N LEU A 5 -21.97 -20.93 22.63
CA LEU A 5 -22.65 -20.55 23.87
C LEU A 5 -22.95 -19.04 23.90
N LEU A 6 -22.07 -18.21 23.35
CA LEU A 6 -22.31 -16.78 23.13
C LEU A 6 -23.38 -16.54 22.07
N ILE A 7 -23.38 -17.30 20.97
CA ILE A 7 -24.42 -17.25 19.94
C ILE A 7 -25.77 -17.73 20.52
N GLY A 8 -25.77 -18.80 21.32
CA GLY A 8 -26.95 -19.30 22.01
C GLY A 8 -27.52 -18.30 23.02
N LEU A 9 -26.68 -17.70 23.86
CA LEU A 9 -27.10 -16.69 24.84
C LEU A 9 -27.57 -15.40 24.16
N GLY A 10 -26.83 -14.94 23.14
CA GLY A 10 -27.23 -13.80 22.30
C GLY A 10 -28.58 -14.05 21.64
N GLY A 11 -28.81 -15.28 21.17
CA GLY A 11 -30.05 -15.77 20.55
C GLY A 11 -31.26 -15.84 21.47
N LEU A 12 -31.04 -16.25 22.71
CA LEU A 12 -32.10 -16.53 23.68
C LEU A 12 -32.51 -15.28 24.50
N LEU A 13 -31.59 -14.35 24.74
CA LEU A 13 -31.83 -13.11 25.49
C LEU A 13 -33.05 -12.28 25.02
N PRO A 14 -33.29 -12.09 23.71
CA PRO A 14 -34.48 -11.39 23.22
C PRO A 14 -35.77 -12.17 23.46
N LEU A 15 -35.71 -13.51 23.44
CA LEU A 15 -36.86 -14.38 23.67
C LEU A 15 -37.34 -14.29 25.12
N LEU A 16 -36.44 -14.03 26.08
CA LEU A 16 -36.80 -13.77 27.48
C LEU A 16 -37.64 -12.49 27.67
N GLY A 17 -37.62 -11.58 26.69
CA GLY A 17 -38.41 -10.37 26.70
C GLY A 17 -39.82 -10.52 26.10
N ILE A 18 -40.18 -11.69 25.55
CA ILE A 18 -41.49 -11.90 24.90
C ILE A 18 -42.62 -11.65 25.91
N GLY A 19 -43.61 -10.85 25.51
CA GLY A 19 -44.75 -10.47 26.35
C GLY A 19 -44.59 -9.15 27.10
N SER A 20 -43.37 -8.59 27.19
CA SER A 20 -43.15 -7.27 27.81
C SER A 20 -43.49 -6.11 26.86
N ARG A 21 -43.83 -4.93 27.38
CA ARG A 21 -44.17 -3.76 26.54
C ARG A 21 -43.03 -3.49 25.54
N TRP A 22 -43.35 -3.40 24.24
CA TRP A 22 -42.41 -3.21 23.13
C TRP A 22 -41.47 -4.38 22.81
N TRP A 23 -41.77 -5.61 23.27
CA TRP A 23 -40.96 -6.79 22.95
C TRP A 23 -40.80 -7.04 21.44
N GLN A 24 -41.82 -6.70 20.64
CA GLN A 24 -41.81 -6.87 19.19
C GLN A 24 -40.76 -6.01 18.49
N GLY A 25 -40.65 -4.73 18.87
CA GLY A 25 -39.64 -3.83 18.32
C GLY A 25 -38.23 -4.30 18.67
N ARG A 26 -38.01 -4.73 19.92
CA ARG A 26 -36.72 -5.31 20.33
C ARG A 26 -36.38 -6.58 19.57
N MET A 27 -37.35 -7.45 19.32
CA MET A 27 -37.14 -8.68 18.56
C MET A 27 -36.76 -8.38 17.11
N LEU A 28 -37.49 -7.48 16.43
CA LEU A 28 -37.20 -7.10 15.05
C LEU A 28 -35.80 -6.48 14.93
N THR A 29 -35.47 -5.51 15.79
CA THR A 29 -34.16 -4.86 15.76
C THR A 29 -33.04 -5.87 16.04
N TRP A 30 -33.27 -6.83 16.94
CA TRP A 30 -32.31 -7.89 17.23
C TRP A 30 -32.13 -8.86 16.06
N LEU A 31 -33.21 -9.26 15.40
CA LEU A 31 -33.15 -10.08 14.19
C LEU A 31 -32.42 -9.37 13.05
N LEU A 32 -32.62 -8.06 12.87
CA LEU A 32 -31.90 -7.26 11.87
C LEU A 32 -30.40 -7.16 12.21
N CYS A 33 -30.06 -6.95 13.47
CA CYS A 33 -28.66 -6.95 13.94
C CYS A 33 -28.01 -8.32 13.69
N MET A 34 -28.70 -9.41 14.04
CA MET A 34 -28.21 -10.77 13.82
C MET A 34 -28.10 -11.14 12.35
N ALA A 35 -29.07 -10.77 11.52
CA ALA A 35 -29.02 -10.99 10.08
C ALA A 35 -27.82 -10.27 9.46
N SER A 36 -27.54 -9.04 9.90
CA SER A 36 -26.39 -8.26 9.42
C SER A 36 -25.06 -8.85 9.89
N VAL A 37 -24.97 -9.29 11.15
CA VAL A 37 -23.78 -9.98 11.68
C VAL A 37 -23.57 -11.33 10.99
N LEU A 38 -24.60 -12.15 10.84
CA LEU A 38 -24.53 -13.43 10.13
C LEU A 38 -24.18 -13.23 8.65
N PHE A 39 -24.74 -12.22 8.00
CA PHE A 39 -24.36 -11.87 6.64
C PHE A 39 -22.87 -11.50 6.57
N ALA A 40 -22.37 -10.63 7.45
CA ALA A 40 -20.96 -10.27 7.50
C ALA A 40 -20.04 -11.48 7.79
N LEU A 41 -20.47 -12.38 8.69
CA LEU A 41 -19.75 -13.61 9.01
C LEU A 41 -19.79 -14.64 7.86
N ILE A 42 -20.86 -14.72 7.08
CA ILE A 42 -20.94 -15.65 5.93
C ILE A 42 -20.25 -15.06 4.70
N ALA A 43 -20.33 -13.74 4.53
CA ALA A 43 -19.65 -12.98 3.49
C ALA A 43 -18.14 -12.81 3.77
N GLN A 44 -17.59 -13.48 4.80
CA GLN A 44 -16.21 -13.46 5.34
C GLN A 44 -15.05 -13.53 4.34
N TRP A 45 -15.32 -13.64 3.05
CA TRP A 45 -14.32 -13.75 2.00
C TRP A 45 -14.23 -12.51 1.11
N ASP A 46 -15.13 -11.54 1.26
CA ASP A 46 -15.09 -10.27 0.56
C ASP A 46 -15.13 -9.12 1.58
N TRP A 47 -13.94 -8.66 1.97
CA TRP A 47 -13.77 -7.70 3.07
C TRP A 47 -14.38 -6.33 2.73
N MET A 48 -14.40 -5.94 1.45
CA MET A 48 -15.00 -4.69 0.99
C MET A 48 -16.52 -4.71 1.09
N HIS A 49 -17.17 -5.82 0.70
CA HIS A 49 -18.61 -5.96 0.87
C HIS A 49 -18.98 -6.20 2.35
N GLY A 50 -18.26 -7.05 3.08
CA GLY A 50 -18.53 -7.35 4.48
C GLY A 50 -18.60 -6.10 5.37
N PHE A 51 -17.69 -5.14 5.19
CA PHE A 51 -17.68 -3.89 5.97
C PHE A 51 -18.80 -2.93 5.58
N ARG A 52 -19.10 -2.79 4.27
CA ARG A 52 -20.25 -2.00 3.77
C ARG A 52 -21.58 -2.52 4.32
N TRP A 53 -21.69 -3.83 4.54
CA TRP A 53 -22.90 -4.48 5.08
C TRP A 53 -22.91 -4.61 6.62
N TYR A 54 -21.80 -4.32 7.30
CA TYR A 54 -21.81 -4.16 8.76
C TYR A 54 -22.41 -2.81 9.20
N ALA A 55 -22.33 -1.76 8.36
CA ALA A 55 -22.97 -0.47 8.65
C ALA A 55 -24.51 -0.58 8.87
N PRO A 56 -25.26 -1.40 8.09
CA PRO A 56 -26.62 -1.80 8.42
C PRO A 56 -26.83 -2.52 9.75
N ALA A 57 -25.79 -3.11 10.36
CA ALA A 57 -25.86 -3.70 11.72
C ALA A 57 -25.76 -2.63 12.81
N VAL A 58 -25.02 -1.54 12.55
CA VAL A 58 -24.77 -0.47 13.52
C VAL A 58 -26.06 0.26 13.90
N VAL A 59 -26.93 0.54 12.93
CA VAL A 59 -28.20 1.24 13.17
C VAL A 59 -29.14 0.43 14.09
N PRO A 60 -29.54 -0.82 13.79
CA PRO A 60 -30.32 -1.64 14.70
C PRO A 60 -29.56 -1.96 15.99
N GLY A 61 -28.25 -2.22 15.93
CA GLY A 61 -27.41 -2.44 17.11
C GLY A 61 -27.45 -1.28 18.10
N SER A 62 -27.38 -0.04 17.61
CA SER A 62 -27.45 1.18 18.45
C SER A 62 -28.83 1.36 19.10
N VAL A 63 -29.91 1.02 18.39
CA VAL A 63 -31.29 1.05 18.92
C VAL A 63 -31.46 -0.02 20.02
N LEU A 64 -30.93 -1.23 19.81
CA LEU A 64 -30.95 -2.27 20.84
C LEU A 64 -30.16 -1.87 22.08
N PHE A 65 -28.97 -1.27 21.88
CA PHE A 65 -28.14 -0.79 22.96
C PHE A 65 -28.86 0.28 23.79
N ALA A 66 -29.47 1.28 23.14
CA ALA A 66 -30.23 2.33 23.82
C ALA A 66 -31.44 1.77 24.60
N LEU A 67 -32.19 0.83 24.01
CA LEU A 67 -33.31 0.17 24.68
C LEU A 67 -32.85 -0.72 25.86
N GLY A 68 -31.71 -1.41 25.69
CA GLY A 68 -31.08 -2.21 26.74
C GLY A 68 -30.59 -1.37 27.91
N ALA A 69 -29.86 -0.29 27.64
CA ALA A 69 -29.37 0.64 28.66
C ALA A 69 -30.52 1.29 29.44
N ALA A 70 -31.60 1.72 28.77
CA ALA A 70 -32.79 2.25 29.43
C ALA A 70 -33.49 1.21 30.32
N SER A 71 -33.56 -0.05 29.86
CA SER A 71 -34.13 -1.15 30.64
C SER A 71 -33.28 -1.46 31.87
N LEU A 72 -31.95 -1.49 31.72
CA LEU A 72 -31.01 -1.72 32.81
C LEU A 72 -31.06 -0.59 33.86
N ALA A 73 -31.09 0.67 33.42
CA ALA A 73 -31.23 1.82 34.33
C ALA A 73 -32.52 1.73 35.16
N THR A 74 -33.62 1.27 34.55
CA THR A 74 -34.90 1.05 35.25
C THR A 74 -34.80 -0.07 36.28
N VAL A 75 -34.08 -1.16 35.98
CA VAL A 75 -33.85 -2.26 36.92
C VAL A 75 -32.96 -1.81 38.08
N VAL A 76 -31.84 -1.16 37.77
CA VAL A 76 -30.92 -0.61 38.77
C VAL A 76 -31.63 0.37 39.70
N GLN A 77 -32.47 1.26 39.16
CA GLN A 77 -33.27 2.17 39.97
C GLN A 77 -34.22 1.43 40.93
N ARG A 78 -34.88 0.35 40.48
CA ARG A 78 -35.75 -0.45 41.35
C ARG A 78 -35.00 -1.22 42.43
N VAL A 79 -33.77 -1.65 42.13
CA VAL A 79 -32.92 -2.38 43.08
C VAL A 79 -32.34 -1.42 44.13
N LEU A 80 -31.89 -0.24 43.69
CA LEU A 80 -31.29 0.77 44.56
C LEU A 80 -32.32 1.56 45.38
N ASP A 81 -33.55 1.70 44.87
CA ASP A 81 -34.65 2.33 45.59
C ASP A 81 -35.88 1.41 45.68
N PRO A 82 -35.82 0.40 46.57
CA PRO A 82 -36.93 -0.51 46.79
C PRO A 82 -38.14 0.16 47.47
N SER A 83 -37.99 1.39 47.97
CA SER A 83 -39.05 2.12 48.68
C SER A 83 -40.13 2.67 47.73
N GLY A 84 -39.87 2.66 46.42
CA GLY A 84 -40.80 3.21 45.42
C GLY A 84 -40.86 4.73 45.41
N ALA A 85 -39.97 5.43 46.15
CA ALA A 85 -39.83 6.87 46.08
C ALA A 85 -39.34 7.25 44.69
N ARG A 86 -40.25 7.68 43.81
CA ARG A 86 -39.87 8.20 42.50
C ARG A 86 -38.93 9.39 42.73
N TRP A 87 -37.66 9.23 42.40
CA TRP A 87 -36.81 10.35 42.03
C TRP A 87 -37.53 11.07 40.89
N THR A 88 -38.20 12.17 41.23
CA THR A 88 -38.80 13.08 40.27
C THR A 88 -37.67 13.86 39.62
N ILE A 89 -36.94 13.17 38.74
CA ILE A 89 -36.29 13.87 37.62
C ILE A 89 -37.45 14.55 36.91
N ASP A 90 -37.51 15.89 36.99
CA ASP A 90 -38.56 16.73 36.41
C ASP A 90 -39.11 16.09 35.13
N GLU A 91 -40.35 15.56 35.20
CA GLU A 91 -40.97 14.88 34.08
C GLU A 91 -41.03 15.81 32.86
N GLY A 92 -41.03 17.14 33.07
CA GLY A 92 -40.91 18.15 32.02
C GLY A 92 -39.54 18.20 31.35
N TRP A 93 -38.44 17.89 32.04
CA TRP A 93 -37.10 17.81 31.47
C TRP A 93 -36.90 16.51 30.68
N LEU A 94 -37.32 15.37 31.25
CA LEU A 94 -37.25 14.07 30.58
C LEU A 94 -38.21 13.97 29.39
N THR A 95 -39.43 14.50 29.43
CA THR A 95 -40.34 14.46 28.26
C THR A 95 -39.94 15.42 27.14
N ARG A 96 -39.29 16.56 27.45
CA ARG A 96 -38.71 17.45 26.44
C ARG A 96 -37.47 16.83 25.79
N ARG A 97 -36.56 16.25 26.58
CA ARG A 97 -35.41 15.51 26.03
C ARG A 97 -35.80 14.20 25.37
N ALA A 98 -36.81 13.46 25.85
CA ALA A 98 -37.29 12.25 25.22
C ALA A 98 -37.99 12.55 23.89
N ARG A 99 -38.67 13.70 23.76
CA ARG A 99 -39.13 14.19 22.45
C ARG A 99 -37.94 14.51 21.54
N GLY A 100 -36.94 15.26 22.03
CA GLY A 100 -35.71 15.54 21.27
C GLY A 100 -34.95 14.30 20.84
N ILE A 101 -34.80 13.31 21.72
CA ILE A 101 -34.17 12.00 21.46
C ILE A 101 -35.03 11.18 20.49
N ARG A 102 -36.36 11.19 20.61
CA ARG A 102 -37.26 10.55 19.64
C ARG A 102 -37.12 11.17 18.24
N TYR A 103 -37.14 12.50 18.13
CA TYR A 103 -36.91 13.19 16.86
C TYR A 103 -35.50 12.95 16.31
N GLY A 104 -34.50 12.87 17.18
CA GLY A 104 -33.14 12.46 16.79
C GLY A 104 -33.08 11.04 16.25
N ILE A 105 -33.74 10.08 16.91
CA ILE A 105 -33.85 8.69 16.43
C ILE A 105 -34.64 8.61 15.12
N TYR A 106 -35.73 9.38 14.96
CA TYR A 106 -36.48 9.46 13.71
C TYR A 106 -35.64 10.03 12.57
N LEU A 107 -34.89 11.09 12.83
CA LEU A 107 -34.00 11.70 11.85
C LEU A 107 -32.89 10.73 11.46
N VAL A 108 -32.28 10.01 12.41
CA VAL A 108 -31.25 9.01 12.14
C VAL A 108 -31.81 7.84 11.33
N LEU A 109 -33.01 7.33 11.67
CA LEU A 109 -33.66 6.26 10.91
C LEU A 109 -34.05 6.72 9.50
N LEU A 110 -34.64 7.90 9.35
CA LEU A 110 -35.01 8.46 8.06
C LEU A 110 -33.77 8.68 7.18
N VAL A 111 -32.72 9.30 7.72
CA VAL A 111 -31.45 9.52 7.01
C VAL A 111 -30.79 8.19 6.64
N SER A 112 -30.80 7.19 7.53
CA SER A 112 -30.24 5.85 7.23
C SER A 112 -31.03 5.12 6.15
N ILE A 113 -32.35 5.23 6.15
CA ILE A 113 -33.23 4.63 5.13
C ILE A 113 -33.05 5.35 3.78
N CYS A 114 -33.03 6.69 3.78
CA CYS A 114 -32.79 7.48 2.58
C CYS A 114 -31.39 7.23 2.00
N ALA A 115 -30.36 7.14 2.85
CA ALA A 115 -29.02 6.78 2.44
C ALA A 115 -28.97 5.35 1.87
N GLY A 116 -29.64 4.39 2.50
CA GLY A 116 -29.78 3.03 1.98
C GLY A 116 -30.51 2.97 0.63
N LEU A 117 -31.55 3.78 0.43
CA LEU A 117 -32.28 3.89 -0.83
C LEU A 117 -31.43 4.51 -1.95
N VAL A 118 -30.62 5.53 -1.64
CA VAL A 118 -29.69 6.15 -2.59
C VAL A 118 -28.59 5.15 -2.97
N TYR A 119 -28.01 4.44 -2.00
CA TYR A 119 -27.00 3.41 -2.25
C TYR A 119 -27.55 2.19 -3.00
N GLN A 120 -28.80 1.81 -2.74
CA GLN A 120 -29.47 0.71 -3.45
C GLN A 120 -29.99 1.11 -4.84
N GLY A 121 -30.11 2.39 -5.16
CA GLY A 121 -30.46 2.86 -6.50
C GLY A 121 -29.43 2.42 -7.55
N ASP A 122 -28.15 2.58 -7.24
CA ASP A 122 -27.05 2.11 -8.10
C ASP A 122 -27.00 0.57 -8.18
N TRP A 123 -27.26 -0.12 -7.07
CA TRP A 123 -27.39 -1.57 -7.04
C TRP A 123 -28.55 -2.08 -7.90
N LEU A 124 -29.73 -1.47 -7.82
CA LEU A 124 -30.89 -1.80 -8.66
C LEU A 124 -30.60 -1.53 -10.15
N LEU A 125 -29.80 -0.50 -10.45
CA LEU A 125 -29.34 -0.22 -11.81
C LEU A 125 -28.38 -1.31 -12.32
N GLU A 126 -27.42 -1.74 -11.52
CA GLU A 126 -26.52 -2.85 -11.86
C GLU A 126 -27.26 -4.19 -12.00
N GLN A 127 -28.18 -4.50 -11.07
CA GLN A 127 -29.01 -5.70 -11.15
C GLN A 127 -29.93 -5.65 -12.37
N SER A 128 -30.43 -4.49 -12.78
CA SER A 128 -31.20 -4.36 -14.02
C SER A 128 -30.37 -4.68 -15.27
N LYS A 129 -29.07 -4.34 -15.26
CA LYS A 129 -28.12 -4.70 -16.32
C LYS A 129 -27.83 -6.21 -16.31
N ALA A 130 -27.65 -6.81 -15.14
CA ALA A 130 -27.45 -8.25 -14.97
C ALA A 130 -28.70 -9.06 -15.37
N LEU A 131 -29.91 -8.60 -15.04
CA LEU A 131 -31.16 -9.22 -15.46
C LEU A 131 -31.41 -9.07 -16.96
N ALA A 132 -30.96 -7.97 -17.57
CA ALA A 132 -31.01 -7.78 -19.01
C ALA A 132 -30.15 -8.82 -19.77
N THR A 133 -29.04 -9.28 -19.18
CA THR A 133 -28.22 -10.35 -19.76
C THR A 133 -28.84 -11.76 -19.69
N VAL A 134 -29.89 -11.97 -18.88
CA VAL A 134 -30.56 -13.28 -18.74
C VAL A 134 -31.91 -13.35 -19.49
N GLY A 135 -32.20 -12.37 -20.36
CA GLY A 135 -33.41 -12.38 -21.21
C GLY A 135 -34.74 -12.10 -20.48
N LEU A 136 -34.70 -11.65 -19.22
CA LEU A 136 -35.88 -11.31 -18.41
C LEU A 136 -36.41 -9.88 -18.62
N LYS A 137 -35.89 -9.17 -19.63
CA LYS A 137 -36.14 -7.74 -19.86
C LYS A 137 -37.63 -7.40 -20.11
N ASP A 138 -38.39 -8.36 -20.63
CA ASP A 138 -39.76 -8.14 -21.09
C ASP A 138 -40.84 -8.47 -20.05
N THR A 139 -40.47 -9.06 -18.90
CA THR A 139 -41.46 -9.57 -17.92
C THR A 139 -41.50 -8.79 -16.61
N LEU A 140 -40.43 -8.08 -16.22
CA LEU A 140 -40.40 -7.27 -15.00
C LEU A 140 -39.64 -5.97 -15.26
N HIS A 141 -40.40 -4.89 -15.49
CA HIS A 141 -39.82 -3.56 -15.69
C HIS A 141 -39.06 -3.13 -14.40
N PRO A 142 -37.83 -2.60 -14.48
CA PRO A 142 -37.05 -2.16 -13.31
C PRO A 142 -37.83 -1.21 -12.39
N LEU A 143 -38.69 -0.40 -13.00
CA LEU A 143 -39.63 0.48 -12.30
C LEU A 143 -40.59 -0.27 -11.37
N VAL A 144 -41.02 -1.49 -11.70
CA VAL A 144 -41.94 -2.30 -10.87
C VAL A 144 -41.22 -2.83 -9.63
N ILE A 145 -39.95 -3.24 -9.75
CA ILE A 145 -39.13 -3.68 -8.60
C ILE A 145 -38.83 -2.48 -7.69
N VAL A 146 -38.45 -1.35 -8.28
CA VAL A 146 -38.22 -0.08 -7.56
C VAL A 146 -39.50 0.37 -6.86
N VAL A 147 -40.66 0.35 -7.52
CA VAL A 147 -41.95 0.72 -6.94
C VAL A 147 -42.41 -0.27 -5.87
N ALA A 148 -42.14 -1.56 -6.02
CA ALA A 148 -42.45 -2.56 -4.98
C ALA A 148 -41.58 -2.38 -3.73
N VAL A 149 -40.27 -2.15 -3.90
CA VAL A 149 -39.33 -1.92 -2.79
C VAL A 149 -39.59 -0.58 -2.11
N LEU A 150 -39.79 0.50 -2.88
CA LEU A 150 -40.18 1.80 -2.35
C LEU A 150 -41.56 1.75 -1.70
N GLY A 151 -42.51 0.99 -2.26
CA GLY A 151 -43.82 0.76 -1.67
C GLY A 151 -43.71 0.05 -0.33
N VAL A 152 -42.89 -1.00 -0.22
CA VAL A 152 -42.64 -1.72 1.04
C VAL A 152 -41.97 -0.84 2.09
N LEU A 153 -40.97 -0.06 1.70
CA LEU A 153 -40.23 0.83 2.61
C LEU A 153 -41.06 2.03 3.03
N TYR A 154 -41.82 2.64 2.12
CA TYR A 154 -42.76 3.73 2.40
C TYR A 154 -43.89 3.26 3.31
N THR A 155 -44.47 2.08 3.05
CA THR A 155 -45.53 1.51 3.90
C THR A 155 -44.97 1.12 5.28
N GLY A 156 -43.77 0.56 5.34
CA GLY A 156 -43.08 0.27 6.61
C GLY A 156 -42.75 1.52 7.42
N LEU A 157 -42.33 2.60 6.77
CA LEU A 157 -42.05 3.89 7.37
C LEU A 157 -43.34 4.57 7.86
N GLU A 158 -44.40 4.61 7.06
CA GLU A 158 -45.71 5.12 7.47
C GLU A 158 -46.25 4.36 8.69
N LEU A 159 -46.18 3.02 8.68
CA LEU A 159 -46.64 2.19 9.79
C LEU A 159 -45.79 2.41 11.06
N THR A 160 -44.49 2.64 10.91
CA THR A 160 -43.59 2.92 12.03
C THR A 160 -43.81 4.32 12.62
N ILE A 161 -44.01 5.33 11.76
CA ILE A 161 -44.36 6.71 12.16
C ILE A 161 -45.74 6.73 12.82
N LEU A 162 -46.74 6.04 12.25
CA LEU A 162 -48.09 5.92 12.83
C LEU A 162 -48.09 5.22 14.19
N ALA A 163 -47.22 4.21 14.39
CA ALA A 163 -47.06 3.52 15.66
C ALA A 163 -46.34 4.35 16.74
N LEU A 164 -45.57 5.37 16.33
CA LEU A 164 -44.72 6.16 17.23
C LEU A 164 -45.28 7.57 17.54
N VAL A 165 -46.13 8.12 16.66
CA VAL A 165 -46.72 9.48 16.80
C VAL A 165 -48.04 9.50 17.58
N ARG A 166 -48.77 8.38 17.68
CA ARG A 166 -50.04 8.34 18.42
C ARG A 166 -49.85 8.03 19.91
N ASP A 167 -50.54 8.80 20.73
CA ASP A 167 -50.52 8.72 22.20
C ASP A 167 -50.83 7.28 22.67
N PRO A 168 -49.91 6.62 23.41
CA PRO A 168 -50.10 5.26 23.91
C PRO A 168 -51.30 5.12 24.85
N ALA A 169 -51.81 6.23 25.40
CA ALA A 169 -52.91 6.20 26.36
C ALA A 169 -54.31 6.05 25.72
N THR A 170 -54.47 6.38 24.43
CA THR A 170 -55.80 6.46 23.81
C THR A 170 -56.03 5.51 22.63
N SER A 171 -55.01 4.77 22.19
CA SER A 171 -55.15 3.84 21.08
C SER A 171 -54.73 2.41 21.45
N ALA A 172 -55.68 1.66 22.01
CA ALA A 172 -55.61 0.20 22.12
C ALA A 172 -55.78 -0.48 20.74
N HIS A 173 -55.17 0.04 19.68
CA HIS A 173 -55.13 -0.65 18.41
C HIS A 173 -53.95 -1.60 18.37
N ARG A 174 -54.29 -2.86 18.62
CA ARG A 174 -53.57 -4.03 18.12
C ARG A 174 -53.20 -3.74 16.67
N TRP A 175 -51.91 -3.68 16.37
CA TRP A 175 -51.44 -4.02 15.03
C TRP A 175 -52.20 -5.27 14.59
N THR A 176 -52.96 -5.17 13.52
CA THR A 176 -53.75 -6.30 13.04
C THR A 176 -52.76 -7.39 12.63
N LEU A 177 -53.07 -8.64 12.96
CA LEU A 177 -52.34 -9.83 12.49
C LEU A 177 -51.85 -9.69 11.02
N PRO A 178 -52.64 -9.11 10.08
CA PRO A 178 -52.19 -8.80 8.72
C PRO A 178 -50.94 -7.92 8.58
N GLY A 179 -50.78 -6.87 9.38
CA GLY A 179 -49.61 -6.00 9.31
C GLY A 179 -48.32 -6.73 9.68
N TYR A 180 -48.39 -7.59 10.71
CA TYR A 180 -47.28 -8.46 11.11
C TYR A 180 -47.02 -9.56 10.09
N ALA A 181 -48.07 -10.23 9.61
CA ALA A 181 -47.94 -11.26 8.59
C ALA A 181 -47.30 -10.70 7.31
N THR A 182 -47.61 -9.45 6.96
CA THR A 182 -47.00 -8.76 5.82
C THR A 182 -45.52 -8.46 6.06
N ALA A 183 -45.15 -7.85 7.20
CA ALA A 183 -43.75 -7.57 7.52
C ALA A 183 -42.90 -8.84 7.64
N ILE A 184 -43.44 -9.89 8.28
CA ILE A 184 -42.80 -11.20 8.38
C ILE A 184 -42.69 -11.83 7.00
N GLY A 185 -43.76 -11.81 6.20
CA GLY A 185 -43.78 -12.35 4.85
C GLY A 185 -42.75 -11.67 3.94
N LEU A 186 -42.64 -10.34 3.99
CA LEU A 186 -41.64 -9.57 3.24
C LEU A 186 -40.21 -9.85 3.72
N THR A 187 -39.99 -9.92 5.03
CA THR A 187 -38.68 -10.30 5.59
C THR A 187 -38.29 -11.70 5.13
N LEU A 188 -39.18 -12.68 5.28
CA LEU A 188 -38.96 -14.05 4.85
C LEU A 188 -38.78 -14.16 3.32
N ALA A 189 -39.45 -13.33 2.52
CA ALA A 189 -39.27 -13.28 1.08
C ALA A 189 -37.91 -12.69 0.67
N ALA A 190 -37.35 -11.78 1.46
CA ALA A 190 -36.01 -11.23 1.25
C ALA A 190 -34.89 -12.20 1.65
N VAL A 191 -35.14 -13.17 2.55
CA VAL A 191 -34.11 -14.12 3.01
C VAL A 191 -33.55 -14.96 1.85
N PRO A 192 -34.32 -15.60 0.95
CA PRO A 192 -33.78 -16.36 -0.16
C PRO A 192 -32.92 -15.52 -1.12
N ALA A 193 -33.33 -14.29 -1.44
CA ALA A 193 -32.57 -13.40 -2.32
C ALA A 193 -31.23 -13.02 -1.69
N ASN A 194 -31.23 -12.64 -0.41
CA ASN A 194 -30.01 -12.37 0.33
C ASN A 194 -29.14 -13.64 0.47
N ALA A 195 -29.73 -14.79 0.79
CA ALA A 195 -28.99 -16.04 0.93
C ALA A 195 -28.36 -16.49 -0.40
N LEU A 196 -29.06 -16.35 -1.53
CA LEU A 196 -28.52 -16.61 -2.86
C LEU A 196 -27.41 -15.63 -3.22
N HIS A 197 -27.59 -14.34 -2.93
CA HIS A 197 -26.57 -13.32 -3.18
C HIS A 197 -25.32 -13.54 -2.31
N THR A 198 -25.49 -13.78 -1.01
CA THR A 198 -24.41 -14.19 -0.09
C THR A 198 -23.73 -15.45 -0.58
N LYS A 199 -24.49 -16.47 -1.02
CA LYS A 199 -23.90 -17.69 -1.59
C LYS A 199 -23.10 -17.38 -2.86
N GLN A 200 -23.59 -16.50 -3.74
CA GLN A 200 -22.87 -16.07 -4.94
C GLN A 200 -21.56 -15.38 -4.56
N ILE A 201 -21.59 -14.37 -3.68
CA ILE A 201 -20.40 -13.68 -3.18
C ILE A 201 -19.45 -14.66 -2.48
N ALA A 202 -19.94 -15.50 -1.57
CA ALA A 202 -19.12 -16.48 -0.87
C ALA A 202 -18.50 -17.52 -1.82
N SER A 203 -19.20 -17.89 -2.89
CA SER A 203 -18.68 -18.82 -3.91
C SER A 203 -17.69 -18.17 -4.88
N LYS A 204 -17.73 -16.84 -5.02
CA LYS A 204 -16.92 -16.04 -5.93
C LYS A 204 -16.59 -14.68 -5.30
N PRO A 205 -15.83 -14.66 -4.19
CA PRO A 205 -15.47 -13.40 -3.54
C PRO A 205 -14.67 -12.56 -4.51
N GLN A 206 -14.98 -11.27 -4.62
CA GLN A 206 -14.33 -10.40 -5.60
C GLN A 206 -12.86 -10.21 -5.23
N THR A 207 -12.59 -9.89 -3.97
CA THR A 207 -11.24 -9.70 -3.44
C THR A 207 -11.10 -10.36 -2.08
N LYS A 208 -10.37 -11.47 -2.02
CA LYS A 208 -10.02 -12.10 -0.75
C LYS A 208 -8.78 -11.45 -0.12
N PRO A 209 -8.64 -11.44 1.21
CA PRO A 209 -7.41 -11.01 1.89
C PRO A 209 -6.14 -11.65 1.32
N GLU A 210 -6.19 -12.95 0.96
CA GLU A 210 -5.02 -13.63 0.40
C GLU A 210 -4.61 -13.11 -0.98
N HIS A 211 -5.55 -12.58 -1.78
CA HIS A 211 -5.22 -11.95 -3.06
C HIS A 211 -4.46 -10.64 -2.86
N VAL A 212 -4.79 -9.90 -1.79
CA VAL A 212 -4.07 -8.67 -1.45
C VAL A 212 -2.70 -9.00 -0.88
N LEU A 213 -2.59 -9.98 0.03
CA LEU A 213 -1.28 -10.43 0.51
C LEU A 213 -0.40 -10.92 -0.64
N ALA A 214 -0.96 -11.64 -1.62
CA ALA A 214 -0.20 -12.02 -2.82
C ALA A 214 0.27 -10.81 -3.64
N ARG A 215 -0.51 -9.71 -3.68
CA ARG A 215 -0.08 -8.45 -4.30
C ARG A 215 1.04 -7.81 -3.50
N VAL A 216 0.89 -7.66 -2.19
CA VAL A 216 1.93 -7.11 -1.30
C VAL A 216 3.24 -7.88 -1.45
N ASN A 217 3.19 -9.22 -1.38
CA ASN A 217 4.38 -10.06 -1.56
C ASN A 217 5.03 -9.89 -2.95
N TYR A 218 4.22 -9.66 -3.99
CA TYR A 218 4.74 -9.39 -5.32
C TYR A 218 5.45 -8.02 -5.37
N VAL A 219 4.84 -6.99 -4.79
CA VAL A 219 5.41 -5.64 -4.72
C VAL A 219 6.67 -5.61 -3.85
N ASP A 220 6.68 -6.32 -2.71
CA ASP A 220 7.87 -6.55 -1.89
C ASP A 220 8.96 -7.26 -2.70
N GLY A 221 8.63 -8.32 -3.43
CA GLY A 221 9.57 -9.01 -4.30
C GLY A 221 10.17 -8.10 -5.39
N VAL A 222 9.41 -7.13 -5.90
CA VAL A 222 9.91 -6.10 -6.81
C VAL A 222 10.83 -5.11 -6.09
N ARG A 223 10.43 -4.62 -4.90
CA ARG A 223 11.27 -3.75 -4.05
C ARG A 223 12.62 -4.39 -3.76
N ASP A 224 12.60 -5.66 -3.36
CA ASP A 224 13.79 -6.40 -2.95
C ASP A 224 14.69 -6.68 -4.15
N ARG A 225 14.12 -7.09 -5.29
CA ARG A 225 14.86 -7.28 -6.55
C ARG A 225 15.52 -6.01 -7.08
N LEU A 226 14.89 -4.86 -6.86
CA LEU A 226 15.42 -3.55 -7.26
C LEU A 226 16.30 -2.89 -6.19
N HIS A 227 16.41 -3.51 -5.01
CA HIS A 227 17.07 -2.95 -3.83
C HIS A 227 16.72 -1.48 -3.60
N ILE A 228 15.41 -1.20 -3.54
CA ILE A 228 14.91 0.13 -3.19
C ILE A 228 15.09 0.31 -1.69
N GLU A 229 16.04 1.15 -1.31
CA GLU A 229 16.47 1.32 0.09
C GLU A 229 15.55 2.27 0.88
N GLU A 230 14.86 3.17 0.18
CA GLU A 230 13.87 4.06 0.76
C GLU A 230 12.50 3.37 0.91
N ARG A 231 11.58 4.04 1.59
CA ARG A 231 10.20 3.55 1.70
C ARG A 231 9.58 3.49 0.31
N LEU A 232 9.09 2.31 -0.09
CA LEU A 232 8.49 2.13 -1.40
C LEU A 232 7.25 3.03 -1.54
N ARG A 233 7.16 3.78 -2.64
CA ARG A 233 6.00 4.59 -3.00
C ARG A 233 5.15 3.80 -3.97
N ASP A 234 3.94 3.45 -3.56
CA ASP A 234 3.05 2.53 -4.28
C ASP A 234 1.76 3.24 -4.69
N LEU A 235 1.51 3.31 -6.00
CA LEU A 235 0.28 3.84 -6.57
C LEU A 235 -0.69 2.70 -6.94
N ASP A 236 -1.76 2.53 -6.17
CA ASP A 236 -2.77 1.45 -6.35
C ASP A 236 -4.19 1.98 -5.98
N VAL A 237 -5.20 1.11 -5.99
CA VAL A 237 -6.62 1.35 -5.65
C VAL A 237 -7.08 0.54 -4.42
N ASP A 238 -6.37 -0.52 -4.03
CA ASP A 238 -6.75 -1.43 -2.92
C ASP A 238 -6.00 -1.12 -1.61
N GLN A 239 -6.02 0.15 -1.21
CA GLN A 239 -5.11 0.73 -0.23
C GLN A 239 -5.20 0.17 1.19
N GLY A 240 -6.43 0.08 1.71
CA GLY A 240 -6.65 -0.31 3.11
C GLY A 240 -6.09 -1.68 3.46
N ALA A 241 -5.99 -2.57 2.47
CA ALA A 241 -5.47 -3.91 2.66
C ALA A 241 -3.94 -3.99 2.47
N HIS A 242 -3.32 -3.17 1.61
CA HIS A 242 -1.86 -3.06 1.55
C HIS A 242 -1.26 -2.58 2.87
N LEU A 243 -1.92 -1.60 3.51
CA LEU A 243 -1.51 -1.06 4.80
C LEU A 243 -1.54 -2.07 5.96
N LEU A 244 -2.16 -3.24 5.78
CA LEU A 244 -2.18 -4.30 6.79
C LEU A 244 -0.89 -5.15 6.79
N TRP A 245 -0.23 -5.28 5.64
CA TRP A 245 0.90 -6.20 5.45
C TRP A 245 2.19 -5.53 4.98
N SER A 246 2.15 -4.24 4.63
CA SER A 246 3.31 -3.52 4.14
C SER A 246 3.54 -2.23 4.93
N ASP A 247 4.76 -1.71 4.81
CA ASP A 247 5.14 -0.39 5.27
C ASP A 247 5.18 0.62 4.12
N PHE A 248 4.53 0.36 2.99
CA PHE A 248 4.61 1.23 1.80
C PHE A 248 4.04 2.63 2.06
N GLU A 249 4.56 3.60 1.33
CA GLU A 249 3.94 4.91 1.18
C GLU A 249 2.93 4.84 0.04
N MET A 250 1.65 4.74 0.43
CA MET A 250 0.54 4.51 -0.47
C MET A 250 0.01 5.80 -1.11
N TYR A 251 -0.25 5.74 -2.42
CA TYR A 251 -0.91 6.77 -3.23
C TYR A 251 -2.15 6.15 -3.91
N ASP A 252 -3.30 6.80 -3.76
CA ASP A 252 -4.60 6.17 -4.03
C ASP A 252 -5.27 6.74 -5.28
N ILE A 253 -5.24 5.96 -6.37
CA ILE A 253 -5.89 6.34 -7.64
C ILE A 253 -7.41 6.48 -7.46
N ALA A 254 -8.01 5.81 -6.48
CA ALA A 254 -9.44 5.95 -6.19
C ALA A 254 -9.78 7.23 -5.41
N GLY A 255 -8.78 7.96 -4.90
CA GLY A 255 -8.96 9.20 -4.14
C GLY A 255 -9.69 9.02 -2.81
N LEU A 256 -9.66 7.81 -2.21
CA LEU A 256 -10.31 7.52 -0.94
C LEU A 256 -9.44 7.93 0.25
N ILE A 257 -8.13 7.69 0.16
CA ILE A 257 -7.16 8.08 1.21
C ILE A 257 -6.15 9.14 0.76
N ASP A 258 -6.06 9.38 -0.54
CA ASP A 258 -5.23 10.40 -1.17
C ASP A 258 -6.06 11.66 -1.44
N VAL A 259 -5.88 12.67 -0.60
CA VAL A 259 -6.70 13.89 -0.61
C VAL A 259 -6.47 14.74 -1.87
N PRO A 260 -5.22 14.95 -2.33
CA PRO A 260 -4.96 15.57 -3.63
C PRO A 260 -5.73 14.88 -4.78
N LEU A 261 -5.58 13.56 -4.95
CA LEU A 261 -6.29 12.82 -5.99
C LEU A 261 -7.81 12.86 -5.79
N GLY A 262 -8.31 12.84 -4.54
CA GLY A 262 -9.74 12.97 -4.24
C GLY A 262 -10.34 14.33 -4.63
N HIS A 263 -9.57 15.42 -4.47
CA HIS A 263 -10.01 16.79 -4.81
C HIS A 263 -9.96 17.06 -6.31
N HIS A 264 -8.82 16.80 -6.93
CA HIS A 264 -8.55 17.15 -8.33
C HIS A 264 -8.92 16.04 -9.30
N LYS A 265 -9.24 14.84 -8.79
CA LYS A 265 -9.59 13.66 -9.59
C LYS A 265 -8.49 13.39 -10.63
N PHE A 266 -8.90 13.28 -11.90
CA PHE A 266 -8.03 12.94 -13.01
C PHE A 266 -7.85 14.12 -13.97
N GLU A 267 -7.84 15.34 -13.43
CA GLU A 267 -7.48 16.53 -14.20
C GLU A 267 -6.06 16.37 -14.74
N ARG A 268 -5.89 16.54 -16.06
CA ARG A 268 -4.64 16.19 -16.74
C ARG A 268 -3.45 17.00 -16.23
N SER A 269 -3.59 18.30 -16.02
CA SER A 269 -2.50 19.14 -15.48
C SER A 269 -2.12 18.71 -14.07
N PHE A 270 -3.11 18.45 -13.21
CA PHE A 270 -2.90 17.97 -11.85
C PHE A 270 -2.19 16.60 -11.83
N VAL A 271 -2.65 15.63 -12.62
CA VAL A 271 -2.01 14.30 -12.68
C VAL A 271 -0.56 14.43 -13.17
N HIS A 272 -0.28 15.33 -14.11
CA HIS A 272 1.09 15.60 -14.56
C HIS A 272 1.98 16.06 -13.40
N GLU A 273 1.61 17.16 -12.75
CA GLU A 273 2.34 17.74 -11.63
C GLU A 273 2.45 16.77 -10.43
N TYR A 274 1.30 16.29 -9.93
CA TYR A 274 1.25 15.47 -8.73
C TYR A 274 1.93 14.12 -8.91
N LEU A 275 1.60 13.39 -9.97
CA LEU A 275 2.08 12.02 -10.11
C LEU A 275 3.51 11.94 -10.65
N PHE A 276 3.84 12.76 -11.64
CA PHE A 276 5.10 12.62 -12.38
C PHE A 276 6.19 13.61 -11.94
N GLU A 277 5.84 14.72 -11.29
CA GLU A 277 6.83 15.67 -10.78
C GLU A 277 7.01 15.54 -9.26
N GLU A 278 5.92 15.51 -8.49
CA GLU A 278 5.95 15.51 -7.03
C GLU A 278 6.13 14.11 -6.43
N VAL A 279 5.19 13.20 -6.67
CA VAL A 279 5.15 11.90 -6.00
C VAL A 279 6.14 10.91 -6.59
N ARG A 280 6.10 10.75 -7.92
CA ARG A 280 6.91 9.81 -8.69
C ARG A 280 6.92 8.41 -8.07
N PRO A 281 5.80 7.67 -8.01
CA PRO A 281 5.76 6.38 -7.35
C PRO A 281 6.81 5.41 -7.91
N HIS A 282 7.41 4.60 -7.05
CA HIS A 282 8.38 3.56 -7.42
C HIS A 282 7.70 2.41 -8.15
N PHE A 283 6.53 2.04 -7.65
CA PHE A 283 5.68 1.01 -8.19
C PHE A 283 4.29 1.58 -8.44
N ALA A 284 3.66 1.20 -9.55
CA ALA A 284 2.33 1.64 -9.89
C ALA A 284 1.51 0.52 -10.52
N HIS A 285 0.32 0.29 -9.99
CA HIS A 285 -0.62 -0.68 -10.48
C HIS A 285 -1.81 0.01 -11.16
N VAL A 286 -1.79 0.06 -12.49
CA VAL A 286 -2.75 0.85 -13.30
C VAL A 286 -3.25 0.02 -14.48
N HIS A 287 -4.45 -0.57 -14.34
CA HIS A 287 -5.08 -1.35 -15.42
C HIS A 287 -6.62 -1.28 -15.42
N GLY A 288 -7.25 -1.89 -16.42
CA GLY A 288 -8.70 -2.07 -16.50
C GLY A 288 -9.50 -0.76 -16.51
N GLY A 289 -10.54 -0.69 -15.67
CA GLY A 289 -11.37 0.51 -15.54
C GLY A 289 -10.60 1.71 -14.99
N TRP A 290 -9.63 1.47 -14.11
CA TRP A 290 -8.82 2.52 -13.51
C TRP A 290 -7.90 3.20 -14.50
N SER A 291 -7.22 2.44 -15.37
CA SER A 291 -6.39 3.04 -16.43
C SER A 291 -7.21 3.89 -17.41
N THR A 292 -8.44 3.47 -17.71
CA THR A 292 -9.35 4.19 -18.61
C THR A 292 -9.88 5.48 -17.97
N ASN A 293 -10.28 5.41 -16.70
CA ASN A 293 -10.86 6.54 -15.98
C ASN A 293 -9.80 7.57 -15.56
N SER A 294 -8.64 7.10 -15.09
CA SER A 294 -7.55 7.98 -14.64
C SER A 294 -6.82 8.64 -15.79
N ARG A 295 -6.83 8.02 -16.98
CA ARG A 295 -6.09 8.44 -18.16
C ARG A 295 -4.59 8.59 -17.92
N ILE A 296 -4.05 8.06 -16.81
CA ILE A 296 -2.62 8.09 -16.48
C ILE A 296 -1.77 7.56 -17.66
N PRO A 297 -2.11 6.43 -18.32
CA PRO A 297 -1.31 5.94 -19.47
C PRO A 297 -1.34 6.82 -20.73
N THR A 298 -2.16 7.87 -20.76
CA THR A 298 -2.20 8.85 -21.85
C THR A 298 -1.19 10.00 -21.67
N HIS A 299 -0.50 10.04 -20.53
CA HIS A 299 0.60 10.96 -20.27
C HIS A 299 1.87 10.48 -20.99
N PRO A 300 2.61 11.36 -21.69
CA PRO A 300 3.89 11.01 -22.30
C PRO A 300 4.89 10.46 -21.27
N GLU A 301 4.89 11.02 -20.05
CA GLU A 301 5.75 10.63 -18.94
C GLU A 301 5.53 9.17 -18.56
N TRP A 302 4.29 8.69 -18.55
CA TRP A 302 4.00 7.28 -18.28
C TRP A 302 4.72 6.34 -19.24
N ARG A 303 4.80 6.67 -20.53
CA ARG A 303 5.50 5.83 -21.53
C ARG A 303 7.02 5.98 -21.46
N ASN A 304 7.50 7.13 -21.01
CA ASN A 304 8.92 7.45 -21.00
C ASN A 304 9.62 6.98 -19.73
N ASP A 305 8.89 7.02 -18.61
CA ASP A 305 9.44 6.97 -17.25
C ASP A 305 8.85 5.82 -16.43
N TYR A 306 7.85 5.10 -16.95
CA TYR A 306 7.32 3.88 -16.33
C TYR A 306 7.44 2.68 -17.27
N LEU A 307 7.89 1.57 -16.70
CA LEU A 307 8.07 0.29 -17.39
C LEU A 307 7.03 -0.70 -16.88
N GLU A 308 6.19 -1.23 -17.76
CA GLU A 308 5.31 -2.35 -17.40
C GLU A 308 6.15 -3.61 -17.17
N ILE A 309 5.98 -4.24 -16.02
CA ILE A 309 6.67 -5.47 -15.63
C ILE A 309 5.70 -6.67 -15.64
N PRO A 310 6.19 -7.92 -15.73
CA PRO A 310 5.34 -9.09 -15.84
C PRO A 310 4.31 -9.20 -14.70
N GLY A 311 3.05 -9.45 -15.05
CA GLY A 311 2.00 -9.68 -14.06
C GLY A 311 2.25 -10.88 -13.14
N TYR A 312 1.48 -10.98 -12.06
CA TYR A 312 1.53 -12.13 -11.15
C TYR A 312 0.21 -12.93 -11.17
N VAL A 313 0.25 -14.18 -10.74
CA VAL A 313 -0.93 -15.05 -10.71
C VAL A 313 -1.83 -14.64 -9.52
N ALA A 314 -2.93 -13.93 -9.79
CA ALA A 314 -3.90 -13.56 -8.73
C ALA A 314 -4.76 -14.75 -8.29
N ASN A 315 -5.07 -15.66 -9.22
CA ASN A 315 -5.74 -16.93 -8.93
C ASN A 315 -5.43 -17.93 -10.06
N ARG A 316 -5.92 -19.17 -9.93
CA ARG A 316 -5.67 -20.28 -10.88
C ARG A 316 -5.95 -19.95 -12.36
N THR A 317 -6.74 -18.92 -12.64
CA THR A 317 -7.24 -18.61 -13.99
C THR A 317 -6.94 -17.18 -14.45
N SER A 318 -6.40 -16.31 -13.59
CA SER A 318 -6.17 -14.90 -13.96
C SER A 318 -4.80 -14.39 -13.53
N MET A 319 -4.14 -13.72 -14.47
CA MET A 319 -2.97 -12.89 -14.22
C MET A 319 -3.40 -11.48 -13.84
N HIS A 320 -2.69 -10.89 -12.90
CA HIS A 320 -2.82 -9.52 -12.47
C HIS A 320 -1.79 -8.67 -13.21
N ILE A 321 -2.23 -7.96 -14.24
CA ILE A 321 -1.40 -7.21 -15.21
C ILE A 321 -1.39 -5.70 -14.92
N GLY A 322 -0.62 -4.92 -15.67
CA GLY A 322 -0.52 -3.46 -15.49
C GLY A 322 0.24 -3.04 -14.24
N ASN A 323 1.21 -3.86 -13.82
CA ASN A 323 2.20 -3.49 -12.81
C ASN A 323 3.33 -2.75 -13.50
N HIS A 324 3.71 -1.58 -12.97
CA HIS A 324 4.74 -0.74 -13.55
C HIS A 324 5.77 -0.36 -12.49
N ILE A 325 7.02 -0.19 -12.91
CA ILE A 325 8.07 0.40 -12.08
C ILE A 325 8.55 1.70 -12.70
N ARG A 326 9.05 2.62 -11.89
CA ARG A 326 9.70 3.83 -12.36
C ARG A 326 11.01 3.46 -13.04
N ARG A 327 11.22 3.88 -14.29
CA ARG A 327 12.34 3.46 -15.14
C ARG A 327 13.70 3.79 -14.51
N ASP A 328 13.79 4.95 -13.85
CA ASP A 328 15.00 5.42 -13.18
C ASP A 328 15.46 4.57 -11.97
N THR A 329 14.66 3.58 -11.53
CA THR A 329 15.09 2.63 -10.50
C THR A 329 16.05 1.59 -11.08
N ILE A 330 16.13 1.46 -12.41
CA ILE A 330 17.00 0.51 -13.11
C ILE A 330 17.90 1.15 -14.17
N VAL A 331 17.60 2.38 -14.60
CA VAL A 331 18.48 3.16 -15.48
C VAL A 331 18.87 4.48 -14.83
N SER A 332 20.09 4.93 -15.10
CA SER A 332 20.65 6.19 -14.60
C SER A 332 21.33 6.93 -15.75
N ASP A 333 21.44 8.25 -15.63
CA ASP A 333 22.22 9.08 -16.54
C ASP A 333 23.73 8.98 -16.29
N SER A 334 24.12 8.47 -15.10
CA SER A 334 25.52 8.33 -14.71
C SER A 334 25.76 7.05 -13.90
N TRP A 335 26.90 6.42 -14.13
CA TRP A 335 27.40 5.33 -13.29
C TRP A 335 28.06 5.95 -12.04
N PRO A 336 27.58 5.62 -10.83
CA PRO A 336 28.03 6.31 -9.62
C PRO A 336 29.35 5.76 -9.05
N HIS A 337 29.94 4.72 -9.65
CA HIS A 337 31.06 3.98 -9.06
C HIS A 337 32.31 3.95 -9.96
N GLY A 338 33.46 3.64 -9.36
CA GLY A 338 34.59 3.00 -10.07
C GLY A 338 35.30 3.81 -11.18
N PRO A 339 36.23 3.14 -11.89
CA PRO A 339 37.36 3.80 -12.54
C PRO A 339 37.12 4.23 -13.99
N GLY A 340 35.90 4.04 -14.54
CA GLY A 340 35.51 4.54 -15.86
C GLY A 340 35.10 3.44 -16.85
N PRO A 341 34.51 3.82 -18.01
CA PRO A 341 33.88 2.88 -18.92
C PRO A 341 34.84 2.11 -19.82
N VAL A 342 34.54 0.83 -20.04
CA VAL A 342 35.19 -0.08 -20.99
C VAL A 342 34.26 -0.30 -22.19
N ALA A 343 34.71 0.09 -23.39
CA ALA A 343 33.98 -0.17 -24.63
C ALA A 343 34.12 -1.64 -25.03
N VAL A 344 33.02 -2.39 -24.95
CA VAL A 344 33.01 -3.80 -25.34
C VAL A 344 32.88 -3.91 -26.85
N ASP A 345 32.04 -3.10 -27.48
CA ASP A 345 32.03 -2.92 -28.93
C ASP A 345 31.50 -1.52 -29.30
N ASP A 346 31.14 -1.34 -30.56
CA ASP A 346 30.52 -0.11 -31.05
C ASP A 346 29.17 0.22 -30.38
N ASN A 347 28.55 -0.75 -29.71
CA ASN A 347 27.18 -0.68 -29.22
C ASN A 347 27.05 -0.89 -27.70
N VAL A 348 27.95 -1.61 -27.03
CA VAL A 348 27.91 -1.94 -25.59
C VAL A 348 29.08 -1.27 -24.88
N VAL A 349 28.77 -0.59 -23.78
CA VAL A 349 29.79 -0.04 -22.87
C VAL A 349 29.52 -0.58 -21.47
N LEU A 350 30.53 -1.22 -20.89
CA LEU A 350 30.55 -1.63 -19.50
C LEU A 350 31.12 -0.48 -18.66
N HIS A 351 30.32 0.12 -17.80
CA HIS A 351 30.77 1.22 -16.93
C HIS A 351 31.53 0.75 -15.70
N GLY A 352 31.21 -0.44 -15.19
CA GLY A 352 31.88 -0.97 -14.02
C GLY A 352 31.14 -2.12 -13.35
N LEU A 353 31.83 -2.70 -12.36
CA LEU A 353 31.28 -3.59 -11.35
C LEU A 353 31.54 -2.95 -9.99
N TRP A 354 30.58 -3.06 -9.07
CA TRP A 354 30.74 -2.56 -7.71
C TRP A 354 30.24 -3.59 -6.69
N VAL A 355 31.15 -3.99 -5.80
CA VAL A 355 30.87 -4.86 -4.67
C VAL A 355 31.15 -4.06 -3.40
N PRO A 356 30.12 -3.53 -2.73
CA PRO A 356 30.32 -2.63 -1.60
C PRO A 356 30.87 -3.31 -0.34
N SER A 357 30.73 -4.64 -0.24
CA SER A 357 31.02 -5.39 0.98
C SER A 357 31.54 -6.78 0.66
N GLU A 358 32.53 -7.26 1.41
CA GLU A 358 33.11 -8.58 1.21
C GLU A 358 32.13 -9.71 1.60
N PRO A 359 31.85 -10.68 0.71
CA PRO A 359 30.98 -11.81 0.99
C PRO A 359 31.73 -12.98 1.65
N ALA A 360 31.03 -14.10 1.89
CA ALA A 360 31.63 -15.37 2.33
C ALA A 360 31.09 -16.54 1.51
N ALA A 361 31.88 -17.62 1.42
CA ALA A 361 31.47 -18.84 0.73
C ALA A 361 30.14 -19.41 1.25
N GLY A 362 29.28 -19.85 0.33
CA GLY A 362 27.96 -20.37 0.64
C GLY A 362 26.93 -19.33 1.08
N ARG A 363 27.21 -18.03 0.90
CA ARG A 363 26.35 -16.91 1.29
C ARG A 363 26.07 -15.98 0.11
N GLY A 364 25.19 -15.00 0.31
CA GLY A 364 24.90 -13.98 -0.68
C GLY A 364 26.06 -13.00 -0.90
N LEU A 365 26.23 -12.58 -2.15
CA LEU A 365 27.07 -11.48 -2.64
C LEU A 365 26.13 -10.44 -3.26
N TYR A 366 26.19 -9.21 -2.77
CA TYR A 366 25.56 -8.08 -3.44
C TYR A 366 26.51 -7.48 -4.48
N LEU A 367 25.99 -7.23 -5.69
CA LEU A 367 26.74 -6.68 -6.80
C LEU A 367 25.91 -5.63 -7.54
N GLU A 368 26.54 -4.53 -7.93
CA GLU A 368 26.02 -3.64 -8.96
C GLU A 368 26.83 -3.74 -10.25
N VAL A 369 26.15 -3.65 -11.40
CA VAL A 369 26.76 -3.62 -12.73
C VAL A 369 26.17 -2.46 -13.54
N GLY A 370 27.07 -1.68 -14.14
CA GLY A 370 26.71 -0.55 -15.00
C GLY A 370 26.92 -0.90 -16.46
N VAL A 371 25.87 -0.92 -17.29
CA VAL A 371 25.99 -1.18 -18.73
C VAL A 371 25.16 -0.18 -19.52
N SER A 372 25.66 0.29 -20.65
CA SER A 372 24.89 1.17 -21.54
C SER A 372 24.99 0.76 -22.99
N ALA A 373 24.04 1.24 -23.79
CA ALA A 373 24.10 1.14 -25.23
C ALA A 373 24.57 2.47 -25.85
N ARG A 374 25.62 2.44 -26.67
CA ARG A 374 26.17 3.64 -27.36
C ARG A 374 25.21 4.21 -28.39
N ARG A 375 24.42 3.35 -29.04
CA ARG A 375 23.47 3.71 -30.08
C ARG A 375 22.12 3.09 -29.75
N ARG A 376 21.05 3.77 -30.18
CA ARG A 376 19.71 3.21 -30.11
C ARG A 376 19.65 1.96 -30.99
N ARG A 377 19.47 0.82 -30.36
CA ARG A 377 19.21 -0.46 -31.01
C ARG A 377 17.76 -0.48 -31.50
N LYS A 378 17.51 -1.15 -32.62
CA LYS A 378 16.19 -1.12 -33.28
C LYS A 378 15.48 -2.47 -33.30
N VAL A 379 16.22 -3.54 -33.05
CA VAL A 379 15.74 -4.91 -33.22
C VAL A 379 16.31 -5.83 -32.14
N GLU A 380 15.57 -6.88 -31.78
CA GLU A 380 15.99 -7.93 -30.83
C GLU A 380 17.30 -8.61 -31.21
N ALA A 381 17.65 -8.64 -32.50
CA ALA A 381 18.94 -9.16 -32.96
C ALA A 381 20.14 -8.40 -32.39
N ASP A 382 19.92 -7.17 -31.90
CA ASP A 382 20.93 -6.40 -31.21
C ASP A 382 20.93 -6.66 -29.70
N ASP A 383 20.10 -7.52 -29.12
CA ASP A 383 20.14 -7.74 -27.66
C ASP A 383 21.39 -8.52 -27.23
N PHE A 384 21.73 -8.42 -25.93
CA PHE A 384 22.86 -9.12 -25.35
C PHE A 384 22.52 -9.65 -23.95
N ARG A 385 23.32 -10.63 -23.51
CA ARG A 385 23.35 -11.18 -22.15
C ARG A 385 24.69 -10.88 -21.51
N LEU A 386 24.69 -10.84 -20.19
CA LEU A 386 25.90 -10.72 -19.39
C LEU A 386 26.12 -12.03 -18.65
N LEU A 387 27.32 -12.57 -18.74
CA LEU A 387 27.76 -13.69 -17.93
C LEU A 387 28.84 -13.17 -16.97
N LEU A 388 28.46 -13.00 -15.72
CA LEU A 388 29.38 -12.70 -14.63
C LEU A 388 30.10 -13.98 -14.24
N PHE A 389 31.38 -13.87 -13.86
CA PHE A 389 32.08 -14.94 -13.19
C PHE A 389 33.01 -14.41 -12.10
N ILE A 390 33.37 -15.29 -11.18
CA ILE A 390 34.51 -15.11 -10.29
C ILE A 390 35.54 -16.17 -10.61
N SER A 391 36.82 -15.86 -10.45
CA SER A 391 37.89 -16.84 -10.60
C SER A 391 39.12 -16.50 -9.78
N ASN A 392 39.95 -17.49 -9.47
CA ASN A 392 41.26 -17.28 -8.83
C ASN A 392 42.40 -17.97 -9.59
N ASP A 393 43.63 -17.78 -9.13
CA ASP A 393 44.82 -18.41 -9.72
C ASP A 393 44.88 -19.93 -9.56
N ARG A 394 44.08 -20.50 -8.63
CA ARG A 394 44.00 -21.94 -8.41
C ARG A 394 43.09 -22.65 -9.41
N GLY A 395 42.37 -21.89 -10.23
CA GLY A 395 41.44 -22.40 -11.23
C GLY A 395 40.01 -22.59 -10.71
N ASP A 396 39.72 -22.17 -9.48
CA ASP A 396 38.33 -22.12 -9.00
C ASP A 396 37.60 -21.07 -9.82
N SER A 397 36.42 -21.42 -10.33
CA SER A 397 35.57 -20.48 -11.05
C SER A 397 34.10 -20.78 -10.88
N HIS A 398 33.28 -19.74 -10.93
CA HIS A 398 31.83 -19.85 -10.90
C HIS A 398 31.20 -18.73 -11.70
N GLN A 399 30.04 -18.99 -12.30
CA GLN A 399 29.40 -18.08 -13.25
C GLN A 399 27.91 -17.88 -12.96
N TRP A 400 27.41 -16.69 -13.27
CA TRP A 400 26.00 -16.32 -13.19
C TRP A 400 25.59 -15.56 -14.45
N GLU A 401 24.40 -15.85 -14.96
CA GLU A 401 23.77 -14.99 -15.97
C GLU A 401 23.15 -13.78 -15.26
N LEU A 402 23.51 -12.57 -15.70
CA LEU A 402 22.90 -11.33 -15.25
C LEU A 402 22.02 -10.78 -16.38
N PRO A 403 20.68 -10.91 -16.30
CA PRO A 403 19.81 -10.41 -17.34
C PRO A 403 19.81 -8.87 -17.33
N PRO A 404 20.26 -8.19 -18.41
CA PRO A 404 20.17 -6.74 -18.50
C PRO A 404 18.71 -6.29 -18.35
N GLY A 405 18.48 -5.21 -17.60
CA GLY A 405 17.14 -4.72 -17.31
C GLY A 405 16.23 -5.75 -16.63
N TYR A 406 16.78 -6.76 -15.95
CA TYR A 406 16.04 -7.80 -15.25
C TYR A 406 15.10 -8.66 -16.12
N ASP A 407 15.30 -8.68 -17.44
CA ASP A 407 14.34 -9.19 -18.44
C ASP A 407 13.00 -8.42 -18.46
N TRP A 408 12.97 -7.24 -17.82
CA TRP A 408 11.83 -6.32 -17.84
C TRP A 408 12.05 -5.21 -18.87
N LEU A 409 13.29 -4.72 -19.02
CA LEU A 409 13.68 -3.71 -19.99
C LEU A 409 14.80 -4.23 -20.89
N TRP A 410 14.46 -4.61 -22.11
CA TRP A 410 15.44 -5.20 -23.03
C TRP A 410 16.44 -4.16 -23.54
N PRO A 411 17.70 -4.54 -23.83
CA PRO A 411 18.71 -3.61 -24.35
C PRO A 411 18.28 -2.79 -25.58
N HIS A 412 17.44 -3.35 -26.46
CA HIS A 412 16.92 -2.62 -27.61
C HIS A 412 15.94 -1.49 -27.26
N GLU A 413 15.38 -1.49 -26.06
CA GLU A 413 14.47 -0.48 -25.54
C GLU A 413 15.20 0.65 -24.79
N TRP A 414 16.52 0.55 -24.62
CA TRP A 414 17.32 1.55 -23.93
C TRP A 414 17.48 2.80 -24.81
N LYS A 415 17.32 3.98 -24.20
CA LYS A 415 17.62 5.25 -24.86
C LYS A 415 19.15 5.38 -24.96
N PRO A 416 19.68 6.11 -25.97
CA PRO A 416 21.10 6.42 -26.01
C PRO A 416 21.55 7.05 -24.70
N GLN A 417 22.72 6.66 -24.20
CA GLN A 417 23.31 7.16 -22.95
C GLN A 417 22.63 6.71 -21.65
N GLU A 418 21.48 6.04 -21.69
CA GLU A 418 20.95 5.39 -20.49
C GLU A 418 21.92 4.29 -20.04
N ILE A 419 22.28 4.34 -18.76
CA ILE A 419 23.11 3.34 -18.10
C ILE A 419 22.18 2.47 -17.28
N PHE A 420 21.98 1.23 -17.69
CA PHE A 420 21.38 0.21 -16.84
C PHE A 420 22.28 0.00 -15.61
N VAL A 421 21.71 0.20 -14.42
CA VAL A 421 22.34 -0.06 -13.12
C VAL A 421 21.64 -1.27 -12.53
N GLY A 422 22.17 -2.46 -12.84
CA GLY A 422 21.63 -3.71 -12.32
C GLY A 422 22.19 -4.01 -10.94
N LYS A 423 21.32 -4.25 -9.97
CA LYS A 423 21.64 -4.64 -8.60
C LYS A 423 21.22 -6.10 -8.38
N PHE A 424 22.13 -6.94 -7.89
CA PHE A 424 21.95 -8.38 -7.83
C PHE A 424 22.42 -8.98 -6.50
N ASP A 425 21.59 -9.86 -5.95
CA ASP A 425 21.98 -10.79 -4.89
C ASP A 425 22.31 -12.17 -5.49
N LEU A 426 23.58 -12.54 -5.42
CA LEU A 426 24.11 -13.78 -5.98
C LEU A 426 24.48 -14.75 -4.87
N THR A 427 24.10 -16.02 -5.00
CA THR A 427 24.53 -17.05 -4.03
C THR A 427 25.89 -17.60 -4.43
N LEU A 428 26.88 -17.47 -3.55
CA LEU A 428 28.20 -18.05 -3.74
C LEU A 428 28.21 -19.56 -3.44
N PRO A 429 28.94 -20.38 -4.21
CA PRO A 429 29.18 -21.79 -3.88
C PRO A 429 29.77 -21.98 -2.48
N LYS A 430 29.46 -23.11 -1.84
CA LYS A 430 29.92 -23.42 -0.46
C LYS A 430 31.38 -23.84 -0.43
N GLU A 431 31.90 -24.28 -1.57
CA GLU A 431 33.21 -24.87 -1.77
C GLU A 431 34.29 -23.83 -2.05
N LEU A 432 33.92 -22.54 -2.19
CA LEU A 432 34.90 -21.48 -2.39
C LEU A 432 35.75 -21.30 -1.13
N GLU A 433 37.05 -21.23 -1.33
CA GLU A 433 37.98 -20.93 -0.25
C GLU A 433 38.05 -19.41 -0.01
N PRO A 434 38.21 -18.95 1.25
CA PRO A 434 38.52 -17.56 1.53
C PRO A 434 39.79 -17.10 0.81
N GLY A 435 39.76 -15.89 0.24
CA GLY A 435 40.86 -15.38 -0.57
C GLY A 435 40.42 -14.29 -1.54
N ARG A 436 41.37 -13.83 -2.36
CA ARG A 436 41.11 -12.89 -3.44
C ARG A 436 40.71 -13.61 -4.71
N TYR A 437 39.75 -13.02 -5.41
CA TYR A 437 39.21 -13.49 -6.66
C TYR A 437 39.14 -12.32 -7.63
N ASP A 438 39.41 -12.62 -8.89
CA ASP A 438 39.05 -11.77 -10.01
C ASP A 438 37.53 -11.81 -10.16
N LEU A 439 36.94 -10.64 -10.43
CA LEU A 439 35.56 -10.52 -10.86
C LEU A 439 35.55 -10.23 -12.36
N GLY A 440 34.89 -11.08 -13.14
CA GLY A 440 34.91 -10.97 -14.59
C GLY A 440 33.51 -10.91 -15.20
N LEU A 441 33.43 -10.34 -16.40
CA LEU A 441 32.19 -10.22 -17.16
C LEU A 441 32.45 -10.57 -18.63
N ILE A 442 31.53 -11.34 -19.21
CA ILE A 442 31.48 -11.67 -20.63
C ILE A 442 30.17 -11.12 -21.19
N VAL A 443 30.25 -10.45 -22.33
CA VAL A 443 29.07 -10.00 -23.08
C VAL A 443 28.80 -11.00 -24.20
N ILE A 444 27.57 -11.52 -24.24
CA ILE A 444 27.13 -12.50 -25.22
C ILE A 444 26.05 -11.85 -26.09
N ASP A 445 26.21 -11.83 -27.41
CA ASP A 445 25.20 -11.30 -28.32
C ASP A 445 23.97 -12.23 -28.43
N SER A 446 22.91 -11.76 -29.09
CA SER A 446 21.69 -12.53 -29.36
C SER A 446 21.92 -13.85 -30.12
N GLY A 447 23.05 -13.98 -30.82
CA GLY A 447 23.47 -15.20 -31.53
C GLY A 447 24.28 -16.16 -30.66
N GLY A 448 24.48 -15.87 -29.38
CA GLY A 448 25.29 -16.69 -28.47
C GLY A 448 26.81 -16.51 -28.65
N ARG A 449 27.26 -15.48 -29.39
CA ARG A 449 28.68 -15.22 -29.62
C ARG A 449 29.21 -14.24 -28.58
N ILE A 450 30.46 -14.46 -28.18
CA ILE A 450 31.14 -13.57 -27.24
C ILE A 450 31.60 -12.31 -27.96
N VAL A 451 31.12 -11.16 -27.51
CA VAL A 451 31.49 -9.85 -28.04
C VAL A 451 32.90 -9.50 -27.53
N GLN A 452 33.81 -9.19 -28.46
CA GLN A 452 35.20 -8.90 -28.15
C GLN A 452 35.40 -7.40 -27.89
N PRO A 453 35.97 -6.99 -26.74
CA PRO A 453 36.35 -5.61 -26.45
C PRO A 453 37.16 -4.97 -27.58
N GLN A 454 36.85 -3.71 -27.92
CA GLN A 454 37.51 -2.94 -28.98
C GLN A 454 38.60 -1.98 -28.47
N LEU A 455 39.13 -2.19 -27.27
CA LEU A 455 40.08 -1.27 -26.64
C LEU A 455 41.52 -1.78 -26.72
N ASP A 456 42.45 -0.85 -26.91
CA ASP A 456 43.87 -1.06 -26.64
C ASP A 456 44.07 -1.21 -25.13
N GLU A 457 44.96 -2.10 -24.69
CA GLU A 457 45.20 -2.37 -23.26
C GLU A 457 45.57 -1.10 -22.47
N ASP A 458 46.24 -0.13 -23.12
CA ASP A 458 46.64 1.16 -22.53
C ASP A 458 45.44 2.09 -22.19
N GLN A 459 44.22 1.76 -22.64
CA GLN A 459 43.01 2.53 -22.40
C GLN A 459 42.12 1.92 -21.30
N LEU A 460 42.53 0.79 -20.71
CA LEU A 460 41.76 0.14 -19.66
C LEU A 460 41.96 0.85 -18.32
N PRO A 461 40.92 0.93 -17.47
CA PRO A 461 41.08 1.42 -16.12
C PRO A 461 42.04 0.55 -15.28
N ASP A 462 42.67 1.14 -14.27
CA ASP A 462 43.59 0.43 -13.37
C ASP A 462 42.95 -0.84 -12.77
N GLY A 463 43.67 -1.95 -12.83
CA GLY A 463 43.21 -3.26 -12.34
C GLY A 463 42.22 -3.98 -13.26
N VAL A 464 41.91 -3.42 -14.44
CA VAL A 464 41.08 -4.07 -15.46
C VAL A 464 41.94 -4.65 -16.57
N VAL A 465 41.71 -5.91 -16.93
CA VAL A 465 42.41 -6.60 -18.03
C VAL A 465 41.42 -7.30 -18.96
N ILE A 466 41.83 -7.55 -20.21
CA ILE A 466 41.04 -8.35 -21.15
C ILE A 466 41.66 -9.74 -21.30
N GLY A 467 40.94 -10.77 -20.87
CA GLY A 467 41.42 -12.15 -20.89
C GLY A 467 41.51 -12.74 -22.29
N GLY A 468 42.63 -13.40 -22.59
CA GLY A 468 42.88 -14.13 -23.84
C GLY A 468 43.30 -13.27 -25.03
N ILE A 469 43.59 -11.99 -24.83
CA ILE A 469 44.18 -11.10 -25.85
C ILE A 469 45.71 -11.09 -25.76
N SER A 470 46.26 -11.03 -24.54
CA SER A 470 47.70 -11.10 -24.26
C SER A 470 48.09 -12.42 -23.57
N PRO A 471 49.31 -12.96 -23.80
CA PRO A 471 49.85 -14.08 -23.04
C PRO A 471 49.92 -13.85 -21.52
N ASP A 472 50.09 -12.59 -21.10
CA ASP A 472 50.19 -12.21 -19.69
C ASP A 472 48.82 -12.23 -18.97
N HIS A 473 47.75 -12.21 -19.76
CA HIS A 473 46.37 -12.22 -19.28
C HIS A 473 45.59 -13.34 -19.98
N PRO A 474 45.88 -14.63 -19.67
CA PRO A 474 45.15 -15.74 -20.26
C PRO A 474 43.66 -15.66 -19.88
N ALA A 475 42.79 -16.09 -20.79
CA ALA A 475 41.37 -16.23 -20.50
C ALA A 475 41.15 -17.30 -19.43
N ARG A 476 40.29 -17.00 -18.44
CA ARG A 476 39.85 -17.92 -17.40
C ARG A 476 38.63 -18.72 -17.84
N ILE A 477 37.67 -18.05 -18.49
CA ILE A 477 36.44 -18.64 -19.00
C ILE A 477 36.40 -18.55 -20.52
N ALA A 478 36.61 -17.35 -21.07
CA ALA A 478 36.56 -17.15 -22.51
C ALA A 478 37.41 -15.98 -23.00
N ARG A 479 37.84 -16.06 -24.26
CA ARG A 479 38.58 -14.98 -24.90
C ARG A 479 37.70 -13.73 -25.04
N GLY A 480 38.21 -12.57 -24.64
CA GLY A 480 37.51 -11.29 -24.64
C GLY A 480 36.77 -10.98 -23.33
N GLU A 481 36.93 -11.79 -22.29
CA GLU A 481 36.39 -11.48 -20.96
C GLU A 481 37.03 -10.22 -20.37
N ILE A 482 36.23 -9.37 -19.72
CA ILE A 482 36.73 -8.21 -18.99
C ILE A 482 36.88 -8.62 -17.53
N ARG A 483 38.08 -8.53 -16.97
CA ARG A 483 38.40 -8.96 -15.60
C ARG A 483 38.89 -7.79 -14.75
N TYR A 484 38.28 -7.63 -13.59
CA TYR A 484 38.73 -6.77 -12.51
C TYR A 484 39.56 -7.61 -11.55
N GLN A 485 40.88 -7.44 -11.61
CA GLN A 485 41.83 -8.28 -10.89
C GLN A 485 41.74 -8.06 -9.38
N ASP A 486 41.74 -9.15 -8.60
CA ASP A 486 41.65 -9.09 -7.13
C ASP A 486 40.46 -8.28 -6.58
N ALA A 487 39.43 -8.03 -7.41
CA ALA A 487 38.35 -7.11 -7.09
C ALA A 487 37.36 -7.66 -6.04
N LEU A 488 37.43 -8.96 -5.74
CA LEU A 488 36.58 -9.60 -4.75
C LEU A 488 37.41 -10.31 -3.68
N GLN A 489 37.23 -9.89 -2.43
CA GLN A 489 37.75 -10.61 -1.27
C GLN A 489 36.64 -11.49 -0.68
N ILE A 490 36.81 -12.80 -0.69
CA ILE A 490 35.93 -13.74 0.00
C ILE A 490 36.47 -13.95 1.42
N LEU A 491 35.62 -13.70 2.42
CA LEU A 491 35.93 -13.90 3.84
C LEU A 491 35.49 -15.28 4.33
N THR A 492 35.95 -15.64 5.52
CA THR A 492 35.32 -16.70 6.31
C THR A 492 33.90 -16.28 6.73
N LYS A 493 33.05 -17.24 7.08
CA LYS A 493 31.69 -16.95 7.56
C LYS A 493 31.71 -16.07 8.81
N GLU A 494 32.66 -16.33 9.71
CA GLU A 494 32.90 -15.60 10.94
C GLU A 494 33.42 -14.19 10.65
N GLY A 495 34.36 -14.04 9.70
CA GLY A 495 34.90 -12.75 9.29
C GLY A 495 33.83 -11.83 8.71
N ARG A 496 33.00 -12.35 7.79
CA ARG A 496 31.87 -11.60 7.24
C ARG A 496 30.84 -11.23 8.31
N ALA A 497 30.55 -12.14 9.24
CA ALA A 497 29.64 -11.84 10.34
C ALA A 497 30.19 -10.75 11.27
N ALA A 498 31.50 -10.75 11.53
CA ALA A 498 32.17 -9.71 12.30
C ALA A 498 32.14 -8.37 11.58
N ALA A 499 32.40 -8.32 10.27
CA ALA A 499 32.33 -7.10 9.48
C ALA A 499 30.92 -6.47 9.48
N ALA A 500 29.87 -7.30 9.32
CA ALA A 500 28.49 -6.82 9.42
C ALA A 500 28.15 -6.22 10.79
N VAL A 501 28.68 -6.81 11.88
CA VAL A 501 28.52 -6.27 13.24
C VAL A 501 29.31 -4.98 13.40
N GLU A 502 30.56 -4.93 12.93
CA GLU A 502 31.41 -3.74 12.98
C GLU A 502 30.75 -2.54 12.28
N ASP A 503 30.27 -2.72 11.05
CA ASP A 503 29.58 -1.65 10.31
C ASP A 503 28.27 -1.23 10.99
N ARG A 504 27.52 -2.16 11.59
CA ARG A 504 26.32 -1.83 12.37
C ARG A 504 26.66 -0.98 13.59
N GLU A 505 27.66 -1.36 14.37
CA GLU A 505 28.11 -0.59 15.54
C GLU A 505 28.67 0.77 15.11
N ALA A 506 29.40 0.83 13.99
CA ALA A 506 29.88 2.08 13.42
C ALA A 506 28.72 2.99 12.99
N ALA A 507 27.66 2.45 12.38
CA ALA A 507 26.45 3.19 12.04
C ALA A 507 25.81 3.83 13.29
N LEU A 508 25.66 3.05 14.37
CA LEU A 508 25.12 3.55 15.64
C LEU A 508 26.01 4.64 16.25
N ALA A 509 27.33 4.46 16.24
CA ALA A 509 28.27 5.44 16.76
C ALA A 509 28.28 6.75 15.94
N LEU A 510 28.24 6.65 14.61
CA LEU A 510 28.16 7.81 13.70
C LEU A 510 26.83 8.56 13.85
N ALA A 511 25.72 7.83 14.01
CA ALA A 511 24.41 8.43 14.26
C ALA A 511 24.41 9.22 15.58
N ALA A 512 25.02 8.67 16.64
CA ALA A 512 25.17 9.37 17.93
C ALA A 512 26.07 10.62 17.84
N ALA A 513 26.97 10.66 16.85
CA ALA A 513 27.84 11.81 16.57
C ALA A 513 27.24 12.80 15.55
N LEU A 514 25.95 12.68 15.21
CA LEU A 514 25.24 13.51 14.22
C LEU A 514 25.83 13.43 12.79
N ARG A 515 26.56 12.36 12.46
CA ARG A 515 27.10 12.08 11.13
C ARG A 515 26.14 11.16 10.36
N CYS A 516 24.91 11.66 10.13
CA CYS A 516 23.79 10.81 9.71
C CYS A 516 23.98 10.14 8.36
N ASP A 517 24.55 10.85 7.37
CA ASP A 517 24.75 10.30 6.01
C ASP A 517 25.77 9.16 6.02
N GLU A 518 26.84 9.31 6.80
CA GLU A 518 27.85 8.25 6.98
C GLU A 518 27.30 7.07 7.79
N ALA A 519 26.43 7.34 8.76
CA ALA A 519 25.75 6.30 9.53
C ALA A 519 24.82 5.46 8.63
N GLU A 520 24.06 6.09 7.74
CA GLU A 520 23.24 5.38 6.75
C GLU A 520 24.10 4.55 5.82
N GLN A 521 25.23 5.09 5.34
CA GLN A 521 26.15 4.35 4.49
C GLN A 521 26.71 3.11 5.21
N ARG A 522 27.10 3.23 6.48
CA ARG A 522 27.56 2.07 7.28
C ARG A 522 26.44 1.04 7.50
N TRP A 523 25.21 1.49 7.72
CA TRP A 523 24.08 0.56 7.81
C TRP A 523 23.79 -0.14 6.48
N PHE A 524 23.94 0.54 5.36
CA PHE A 524 23.89 -0.06 4.04
C PHE A 524 24.94 -1.17 3.90
N LEU A 525 26.21 -0.89 4.21
CA LEU A 525 27.30 -1.87 4.15
C LEU A 525 27.05 -3.10 5.06
N ALA A 526 26.60 -2.86 6.29
CA ALA A 526 26.25 -3.91 7.23
C ALA A 526 25.21 -4.90 6.65
N ARG A 527 24.20 -4.38 5.95
CA ARG A 527 23.20 -5.20 5.24
C ARG A 527 23.76 -5.88 4.00
N LYS A 528 24.65 -5.25 3.25
CA LYS A 528 25.26 -5.85 2.04
C LYS A 528 26.25 -6.97 2.34
N HIS A 529 26.84 -7.02 3.54
CA HIS A 529 27.52 -8.22 4.03
C HIS A 529 26.56 -9.43 4.21
N ARG A 530 25.26 -9.18 4.35
CA ARG A 530 24.23 -10.17 4.68
C ARG A 530 22.97 -10.03 3.80
N PRO A 531 23.09 -9.99 2.46
CA PRO A 531 21.98 -9.58 1.61
C PRO A 531 20.82 -10.58 1.61
N THR A 532 21.10 -11.87 1.88
CA THR A 532 20.11 -12.95 1.92
C THR A 532 19.74 -13.41 3.33
N GLU A 533 20.06 -12.64 4.38
CA GLU A 533 19.77 -13.00 5.78
C GLU A 533 18.75 -12.04 6.40
N GLU A 534 17.51 -12.13 5.90
CA GLU A 534 16.36 -11.30 6.30
C GLU A 534 16.18 -11.26 7.82
N ASP A 535 16.19 -12.41 8.50
CA ASP A 535 16.06 -12.50 9.96
C ASP A 535 17.06 -11.59 10.72
N TRP A 536 18.30 -11.51 10.24
CA TRP A 536 19.32 -10.67 10.87
C TRP A 536 19.04 -9.19 10.62
N VAL A 537 18.56 -8.83 9.42
CA VAL A 537 18.18 -7.46 9.11
C VAL A 537 16.98 -7.05 9.97
N GLU A 538 15.94 -7.88 10.03
CA GLU A 538 14.74 -7.63 10.85
C GLU A 538 15.06 -7.44 12.34
N GLU A 539 15.93 -8.29 12.91
CA GLU A 539 16.35 -8.21 14.31
C GLU A 539 17.00 -6.85 14.66
N HIS A 540 17.77 -6.28 13.73
CA HIS A 540 18.61 -5.11 14.01
C HIS A 540 18.09 -3.79 13.43
N GLN A 541 17.29 -3.86 12.36
CA GLN A 541 16.83 -2.70 11.59
C GLN A 541 16.06 -1.70 12.46
N ALA A 542 15.19 -2.17 13.36
CA ALA A 542 14.41 -1.28 14.21
C ALA A 542 15.31 -0.39 15.10
N THR A 543 16.38 -0.95 15.66
CA THR A 543 17.33 -0.23 16.50
C THR A 543 18.12 0.80 15.70
N VAL A 544 18.68 0.39 14.55
CA VAL A 544 19.49 1.28 13.70
C VAL A 544 18.65 2.39 13.08
N ARG A 545 17.46 2.08 12.54
CA ARG A 545 16.55 3.09 11.97
C ARG A 545 16.11 4.11 13.00
N ARG A 546 15.81 3.70 14.23
CA ARG A 546 15.48 4.63 15.30
C ARG A 546 16.64 5.57 15.63
N ALA A 547 17.88 5.06 15.67
CA ALA A 547 19.06 5.89 15.89
C ALA A 547 19.29 6.88 14.73
N LEU A 548 19.12 6.44 13.49
CA LEU A 548 19.22 7.30 12.30
C LEU A 548 18.11 8.35 12.25
N ALA A 549 16.87 7.98 12.60
CA ALA A 549 15.75 8.90 12.69
C ALA A 549 16.01 10.00 13.71
N ARG A 550 16.52 9.63 14.90
CA ARG A 550 16.97 10.60 15.91
C ARG A 550 18.09 11.49 15.38
N CYS A 551 19.10 10.92 14.72
CA CYS A 551 20.22 11.66 14.15
C CYS A 551 19.74 12.77 13.22
N HIS A 552 18.90 12.44 12.24
CA HIS A 552 18.38 13.40 11.28
C HIS A 552 17.47 14.44 11.95
N ALA A 553 16.65 14.02 12.91
CA ALA A 553 15.86 14.96 13.70
C ALA A 553 16.75 15.95 14.47
N GLU A 554 17.81 15.50 15.14
CA GLU A 554 18.75 16.37 15.86
C GLU A 554 19.57 17.27 14.94
N ARG A 555 20.00 16.74 13.78
CA ARG A 555 20.66 17.52 12.73
C ARG A 555 19.78 18.66 12.22
N SER A 556 18.45 18.50 12.20
CA SER A 556 17.56 19.58 11.76
C SER A 556 17.69 20.88 12.58
N ASP A 557 18.12 20.80 13.85
CA ASP A 557 18.34 21.98 14.69
C ASP A 557 19.59 22.78 14.28
N THR A 558 20.55 22.15 13.59
CA THR A 558 21.81 22.77 13.17
C THR A 558 21.77 23.32 11.75
N LEU A 559 20.71 23.01 10.99
CA LEU A 559 20.51 23.48 9.62
C LEU A 559 19.93 24.90 9.62
N GLU A 560 20.41 25.76 8.72
CA GLU A 560 19.95 27.15 8.62
C GLU A 560 18.70 27.28 7.74
N SER A 561 18.70 26.63 6.58
CA SER A 561 17.61 26.66 5.62
C SER A 561 16.42 25.83 6.08
N ILE A 562 15.22 26.38 5.93
CA ILE A 562 13.97 25.66 6.24
C ILE A 562 13.78 24.45 5.32
N SER A 563 14.19 24.54 4.05
CA SER A 563 14.15 23.42 3.12
C SER A 563 15.02 22.26 3.60
N ASP A 564 16.20 22.54 4.16
CA ASP A 564 17.11 21.50 4.66
C ASP A 564 16.56 20.87 5.94
N LYS A 565 15.91 21.67 6.81
CA LYS A 565 15.19 21.17 7.99
C LYS A 565 14.05 20.23 7.61
N VAL A 566 13.25 20.62 6.61
CA VAL A 566 12.17 19.80 6.06
C VAL A 566 12.74 18.49 5.53
N ALA A 567 13.79 18.53 4.70
CA ALA A 567 14.43 17.32 4.15
C ALA A 567 14.94 16.38 5.26
N ALA A 568 15.61 16.91 6.28
CA ALA A 568 16.10 16.11 7.41
C ALA A 568 14.94 15.46 8.20
N LEU A 569 13.86 16.18 8.48
CA LEU A 569 12.72 15.63 9.22
C LEU A 569 11.87 14.67 8.38
N VAL A 570 11.75 14.88 7.07
CA VAL A 570 11.14 13.91 6.15
C VAL A 570 11.96 12.62 6.16
N ARG A 571 13.29 12.71 6.08
CA ARG A 571 14.16 11.53 6.17
C ARG A 571 14.02 10.81 7.52
N ALA A 572 13.98 11.56 8.62
CA ALA A 572 13.75 11.00 9.96
C ALA A 572 12.43 10.22 10.06
N ARG A 573 11.34 10.77 9.50
CA ARG A 573 10.01 10.13 9.42
C ARG A 573 10.05 8.81 8.65
N GLU A 574 10.72 8.81 7.50
CA GLU A 574 10.85 7.62 6.66
C GLU A 574 11.56 6.49 7.42
N LEU A 575 12.58 6.83 8.21
CA LEU A 575 13.34 5.88 9.01
C LEU A 575 12.53 5.33 10.20
N ASP A 576 12.01 6.18 11.09
CA ASP A 576 11.14 5.80 12.22
C ASP A 576 10.24 6.97 12.66
N HIS A 577 9.01 7.00 12.15
CA HIS A 577 8.02 8.03 12.51
C HIS A 577 7.53 7.98 13.97
N TRP A 578 7.89 6.94 14.74
CA TRP A 578 7.58 6.84 16.17
C TRP A 578 8.70 7.40 17.06
N GLU A 579 9.85 7.77 16.49
CA GLU A 579 10.96 8.34 17.25
C GLU A 579 10.52 9.65 17.94
N PRO A 580 10.58 9.75 19.28
CA PRO A 580 10.00 10.90 20.00
C PRO A 580 10.60 12.25 19.60
N THR A 581 11.91 12.31 19.42
CA THR A 581 12.63 13.53 19.06
C THR A 581 12.27 14.02 17.66
N TYR A 582 12.06 13.11 16.71
CA TYR A 582 11.45 13.43 15.42
C TYR A 582 10.05 14.03 15.62
N ARG A 583 9.16 13.38 16.37
CA ARG A 583 7.76 13.84 16.52
C ARG A 583 7.66 15.24 17.13
N ASP A 584 8.48 15.52 18.14
CA ASP A 584 8.50 16.82 18.81
C ASP A 584 8.94 17.93 17.84
N ARG A 585 10.04 17.71 17.11
CA ARG A 585 10.58 18.67 16.13
C ARG A 585 9.68 18.83 14.91
N ALA A 586 9.18 17.72 14.39
CA ALA A 586 8.27 17.70 13.24
C ALA A 586 6.99 18.47 13.55
N SER A 587 6.40 18.27 14.74
CA SER A 587 5.24 19.03 15.17
C SER A 587 5.54 20.53 15.23
N ALA A 588 6.66 20.92 15.84
CA ALA A 588 7.03 22.34 15.99
C ALA A 588 7.28 23.01 14.63
N LEU A 589 8.03 22.38 13.73
CA LEU A 589 8.30 22.93 12.40
C LEU A 589 7.02 22.98 11.56
N ALA A 590 6.16 21.96 11.61
CA ALA A 590 4.91 21.95 10.88
C ALA A 590 3.95 23.07 11.32
N ASP A 591 3.95 23.43 12.61
CA ASP A 591 3.18 24.57 13.13
C ASP A 591 3.71 25.92 12.61
N ASP A 592 5.03 26.10 12.57
CA ASP A 592 5.66 27.30 11.98
C ASP A 592 5.36 27.41 10.47
N LEU A 593 5.56 26.32 9.72
CA LEU A 593 5.26 26.25 8.29
C LEU A 593 3.78 26.54 8.00
N HIS A 594 2.86 26.01 8.83
CA HIS A 594 1.44 26.31 8.69
C HIS A 594 1.13 27.79 8.91
N ALA A 595 1.69 28.42 9.95
CA ALA A 595 1.48 29.84 10.22
C ALA A 595 1.99 30.72 9.08
N ARG A 596 3.20 30.44 8.57
CA ARG A 596 3.77 31.15 7.42
C ARG A 596 2.97 30.91 6.15
N GLY A 597 2.42 29.71 5.97
CA GLY A 597 1.52 29.39 4.85
C GLY A 597 0.23 30.22 4.89
N LEU A 598 -0.33 30.46 6.08
CA LEU A 598 -1.48 31.35 6.27
C LEU A 598 -1.13 32.80 5.92
N GLU A 599 0.04 33.30 6.34
CA GLU A 599 0.50 34.65 5.99
C GLU A 599 0.69 34.82 4.47
N ALA A 600 1.32 33.85 3.81
CA ALA A 600 1.50 33.85 2.36
C ALA A 600 0.15 33.83 1.63
N ARG A 601 -0.81 33.04 2.12
CA ARG A 601 -2.18 33.00 1.61
C ARG A 601 -2.89 34.35 1.77
N GLU A 602 -2.76 35.02 2.91
CA GLU A 602 -3.41 36.32 3.17
C GLU A 602 -2.96 37.42 2.19
N ILE A 603 -1.70 37.39 1.77
CA ILE A 603 -1.16 38.34 0.79
C ILE A 603 -1.36 37.89 -0.68
N GLY A 604 -1.94 36.71 -0.90
CA GLY A 604 -2.21 36.15 -2.23
C GLY A 604 -1.00 35.51 -2.92
N ASP A 605 0.05 35.17 -2.19
CA ASP A 605 1.19 34.38 -2.69
C ASP A 605 0.86 32.89 -2.61
N TRP A 606 0.08 32.43 -3.59
CA TRP A 606 -0.44 31.06 -3.62
C TRP A 606 0.66 30.00 -3.79
N GLU A 607 1.73 30.29 -4.53
CA GLU A 607 2.85 29.36 -4.71
C GLU A 607 3.61 29.16 -3.40
N ALA A 608 3.92 30.24 -2.68
CA ALA A 608 4.55 30.14 -1.37
C ALA A 608 3.64 29.47 -0.34
N ALA A 609 2.34 29.82 -0.33
CA ALA A 609 1.36 29.20 0.55
C ALA A 609 1.28 27.68 0.31
N TYR A 610 1.16 27.26 -0.95
CA TYR A 610 1.15 25.85 -1.33
C TYR A 610 2.40 25.12 -0.84
N ARG A 611 3.60 25.62 -1.13
CA ARG A 611 4.87 25.01 -0.68
C ARG A 611 4.95 24.88 0.84
N LEU A 612 4.62 25.93 1.58
CA LEU A 612 4.67 25.94 3.05
C LEU A 612 3.67 24.94 3.66
N PHE A 613 2.45 24.87 3.12
CA PHE A 613 1.48 23.88 3.57
C PHE A 613 1.85 22.44 3.18
N ALA A 614 2.40 22.24 1.98
CA ALA A 614 2.89 20.95 1.52
C ALA A 614 4.06 20.45 2.40
N ASP A 615 5.02 21.33 2.70
CA ASP A 615 6.13 21.04 3.61
C ASP A 615 5.64 20.72 5.02
N ALA A 616 4.62 21.44 5.53
CA ALA A 616 4.02 21.13 6.83
C ALA A 616 3.42 19.71 6.86
N VAL A 617 2.77 19.27 5.77
CA VAL A 617 2.23 17.89 5.64
C VAL A 617 3.33 16.86 5.41
N ALA A 618 4.39 17.22 4.67
CA ALA A 618 5.53 16.36 4.43
C ALA A 618 6.29 16.08 5.74
N VAL A 619 6.45 17.07 6.61
CA VAL A 619 7.06 16.88 7.92
C VAL A 619 6.10 16.17 8.89
N ASP A 620 4.82 16.56 8.93
CA ASP A 620 3.82 15.96 9.81
C ASP A 620 2.52 15.62 9.05
N ARG A 621 2.35 14.33 8.74
CA ARG A 621 1.19 13.82 7.98
C ARG A 621 -0.15 13.98 8.70
N THR A 622 -0.18 14.32 10.00
CA THR A 622 -1.41 14.51 10.77
C THR A 622 -2.06 15.88 10.55
N ARG A 623 -1.38 16.80 9.85
CA ARG A 623 -1.82 18.17 9.58
C ARG A 623 -2.89 18.26 8.49
N SER A 624 -4.08 17.75 8.79
CA SER A 624 -5.23 17.71 7.86
C SER A 624 -5.66 19.10 7.36
N TRP A 625 -5.58 20.14 8.22
CA TRP A 625 -5.86 21.53 7.81
C TRP A 625 -4.80 22.09 6.86
N SER A 626 -3.51 21.87 7.12
CA SER A 626 -2.45 22.24 6.18
C SER A 626 -2.68 21.56 4.84
N ARG A 627 -3.02 20.26 4.83
CA ARG A 627 -3.32 19.53 3.60
C ARG A 627 -4.45 20.17 2.81
N ARG A 628 -5.56 20.49 3.48
CA ARG A 628 -6.68 21.20 2.85
C ARG A 628 -6.23 22.54 2.25
N TYR A 629 -5.43 23.32 2.98
CA TYR A 629 -4.98 24.62 2.50
C TYR A 629 -3.93 24.53 1.39
N ALA A 630 -3.13 23.46 1.34
CA ALA A 630 -2.28 23.18 0.19
C ALA A 630 -3.12 23.00 -1.07
N GLU A 631 -4.18 22.16 -1.03
CA GLU A 631 -5.06 21.98 -2.19
C GLU A 631 -5.84 23.24 -2.56
N GLU A 632 -6.29 24.03 -1.56
CA GLU A 632 -6.93 25.34 -1.82
C GLU A 632 -5.98 26.34 -2.49
N ALA A 633 -4.68 26.28 -2.19
CA ALA A 633 -3.67 27.15 -2.80
C ALA A 633 -3.20 26.64 -4.18
N ARG A 634 -3.34 25.34 -4.45
CA ARG A 634 -3.05 24.70 -5.73
C ARG A 634 -4.14 24.98 -6.78
N ALA A 635 -5.41 25.02 -6.35
CA ALA A 635 -6.59 25.25 -7.21
C ALA A 635 -6.75 26.71 -7.64
#